data_AF-A0AA51QV26-F1
#
_entry.id   AF-A0AA51QV26-F1
#
_cell.length_a   1.000
_cell.length_b   1.000
_cell.length_c   1.000
_cell.angle_alpha   90.00
_cell.angle_beta   90.00
_cell.angle_gamma   90.00
#
_symmetry.space_group_name_H-M   'P 1'
#
loop_
_entity.id
_entity.type
_entity.pdbx_description
1 polymer ?
#
loop_
_entity_poly.entity_id
_entity_poly.type
_entity_poly.pdbx_seq_one_letter_code
_entity_poly.pdbx_strand_id
1 'polypeptide(L)'
;MGSDAERLHLINHDPDKTTADIRNRPFTGVAHTHALYVQQAGTSGAGQALVIESKNAAAPAFTVSSPVGGEGLRLNGALVVSAVPGAPAPSTLPLGGTSAARNTGIQLISSFDGGEDNSSGTDSTARINIYSYQRAATHSFGEVQRMYAMRRDSKQMIAWYGWVNPDKTPGYDPVTRDVAPGASCKPIAWIGAHIEANDHASMHNHISIEVPDTTGALQTRFEILLGDRATGKIGLDKTFIITNDADFAVRQSGGESFRVVAPSGTEKRIEFMGDAFGTDSSRRWKLRSTSTAESGLDAGSDFEIVRYNDSGVAQSATFIVRRSSGLVGFGTAVSDIDSRITVRQDGTASAGKFVSTTEGTASTATLRVETPTAAKRGLDYRITGDAVSRVRMDASVSGSGTITFGDGATADTNLFRSAANTLRTDDSFVVGTNLTVSGTTTATGRILGPTGYAYGTIAPSRTDPAWRVPSVSHQFQSGHSWTASGAASSNLNKTLEFVRGTQCASITTNGSGTPANLRLFGGPSLNLTGKMIRLIARISDVSRVSDLSFFVGTSSLANNFKWRAWQVTGSSQLSSNNEWFTLTLDWGSINAAAGSFSISSAGVPSTTTGFTDLQVQITDTSTGALTLDVQAVEVIDATSETFPGGVVSVVFDDSDESVYDLARPKMDALGFAGTQYTIVGNLGTAGYLTTAELRQLQDFSGWEIGLHSYSSSVHNSRYTSFTAADVDDDLRSGKQWLVSNGFRGEGVAYPGGEYQRTTDGVGIDAIASRYFSHGRTILWQSGRVTETFTPANSFRLRAISSVSDTQSGANKPSSMVAAGGLLDKCAGNGGWLILVFHKITSGAATVSTECSQSDFNSIMDAISSKGITVLPVSEVLRHYS
;
A
#
# COMPACT_ATOMS: atom_id res chain seq x y z
N MET A 1 33.34 26.03 -34.89
CA MET A 1 33.86 26.66 -33.68
C MET A 1 34.33 25.51 -32.78
N GLY A 2 35.59 25.12 -32.71
CA GLY A 2 36.86 25.78 -33.09
C GLY A 2 37.65 26.12 -31.81
N SER A 3 38.96 25.91 -31.70
CA SER A 3 40.00 25.33 -32.60
C SER A 3 41.12 24.73 -31.69
N ASP A 4 41.97 23.76 -32.07
CA ASP A 4 43.22 23.81 -32.87
C ASP A 4 44.01 22.49 -32.58
N ALA A 5 44.99 21.97 -33.34
CA ALA A 5 45.40 22.18 -34.73
C ALA A 5 46.30 21.01 -35.24
N GLU A 6 46.12 20.67 -36.53
CA GLU A 6 47.08 20.14 -37.54
C GLU A 6 48.19 19.10 -37.26
N ARG A 7 48.17 17.99 -38.04
CA ARG A 7 49.08 17.67 -39.20
C ARG A 7 48.68 16.28 -39.77
N LEU A 8 48.31 16.03 -41.04
CA LEU A 8 48.90 16.38 -42.37
C LEU A 8 50.23 15.62 -42.60
N HIS A 9 50.49 14.79 -43.62
CA HIS A 9 49.90 14.43 -44.96
C HIS A 9 50.27 12.93 -45.24
N LEU A 10 49.84 12.11 -46.23
CA LEU A 10 49.02 12.11 -47.48
C LEU A 10 48.08 10.85 -47.44
N ILE A 11 47.13 10.48 -48.33
CA ILE A 11 46.76 10.75 -49.75
C ILE A 11 47.38 9.80 -50.84
N ASN A 12 46.49 8.98 -51.44
CA ASN A 12 46.48 8.22 -52.73
C ASN A 12 47.75 8.01 -53.59
N HIS A 13 47.97 6.77 -54.08
CA HIS A 13 47.50 6.39 -55.44
C HIS A 13 47.38 4.86 -55.71
N ASP A 14 46.43 4.54 -56.59
CA ASP A 14 46.10 3.27 -57.29
C ASP A 14 46.91 3.19 -58.63
N PRO A 15 46.82 2.19 -59.55
CA PRO A 15 46.30 0.81 -59.52
C PRO A 15 47.30 -0.24 -60.12
N ASP A 16 46.80 -1.44 -60.43
CA ASP A 16 47.15 -2.33 -61.56
C ASP A 16 48.63 -2.52 -62.02
N LYS A 17 49.10 -3.78 -61.93
CA LYS A 17 49.82 -4.45 -63.04
C LYS A 17 49.42 -5.91 -63.19
N THR A 18 48.49 -6.17 -64.11
CA THR A 18 48.10 -7.50 -64.59
C THR A 18 48.98 -7.96 -65.75
N THR A 19 49.09 -9.28 -65.90
CA THR A 19 49.24 -10.05 -67.17
C THR A 19 50.40 -9.80 -68.17
N ALA A 20 50.87 -10.94 -68.68
CA ALA A 20 51.27 -11.21 -70.08
C ALA A 20 52.65 -10.78 -70.62
N ASP A 21 53.43 -11.83 -70.91
CA ASP A 21 54.21 -12.12 -72.13
C ASP A 21 55.40 -11.23 -72.56
N ILE A 22 56.41 -11.91 -73.10
CA ILE A 22 57.21 -11.59 -74.29
C ILE A 22 58.23 -12.73 -74.45
N ARG A 23 58.03 -13.57 -75.48
CA ARG A 23 59.08 -14.40 -76.06
C ARG A 23 59.70 -13.69 -77.28
N ASN A 24 60.89 -14.15 -77.68
CA ASN A 24 61.57 -13.86 -78.96
C ASN A 24 62.19 -12.46 -79.15
N ARG A 25 63.53 -12.34 -79.10
CA ARG A 25 64.46 -12.34 -80.28
C ARG A 25 65.95 -12.22 -79.84
N PRO A 26 66.96 -12.44 -80.74
CA PRO A 26 68.25 -13.03 -80.33
C PRO A 26 69.54 -12.25 -80.72
N PHE A 27 70.71 -12.86 -80.41
CA PHE A 27 72.11 -12.40 -80.64
C PHE A 27 72.55 -11.19 -79.77
N THR A 28 73.83 -11.00 -79.40
CA THR A 28 75.11 -11.65 -79.80
C THR A 28 76.05 -11.81 -78.56
N GLY A 29 77.31 -12.25 -78.74
CA GLY A 29 78.33 -12.33 -77.66
C GLY A 29 78.69 -10.97 -77.02
N VAL A 30 79.42 -10.90 -75.91
CA VAL A 30 80.85 -11.32 -75.76
C VAL A 30 81.09 -12.21 -74.52
N ALA A 31 82.16 -13.02 -74.54
CA ALA A 31 82.54 -13.93 -73.46
C ALA A 31 83.53 -13.32 -72.45
N HIS A 32 83.45 -13.76 -71.19
CA HIS A 32 84.59 -13.80 -70.26
C HIS A 32 84.74 -15.23 -69.72
N THR A 33 85.67 -15.97 -70.32
CA THR A 33 85.90 -17.39 -70.04
C THR A 33 87.00 -17.56 -68.99
N HIS A 34 86.67 -18.13 -67.84
CA HIS A 34 87.63 -18.88 -67.02
C HIS A 34 87.09 -20.30 -66.86
N ALA A 35 87.87 -21.29 -67.29
CA ALA A 35 87.49 -22.70 -67.30
C ALA A 35 87.71 -23.33 -65.89
N LEU A 36 87.25 -24.55 -65.62
CA LEU A 36 87.85 -25.77 -66.17
C LEU A 36 86.82 -26.89 -66.42
N TYR A 37 86.85 -27.49 -67.61
CA TYR A 37 86.14 -28.73 -67.93
C TYR A 37 87.02 -29.95 -67.59
N VAL A 38 86.39 -31.07 -67.23
CA VAL A 38 86.99 -32.40 -67.33
C VAL A 38 86.37 -33.12 -68.54
N GLN A 39 87.17 -33.42 -69.55
CA GLN A 39 86.76 -34.20 -70.72
C GLN A 39 87.57 -35.51 -70.75
N GLN A 40 86.88 -36.64 -70.91
CA GLN A 40 87.49 -37.97 -70.86
C GLN A 40 87.85 -38.48 -72.26
N ALA A 41 89.12 -38.78 -72.51
CA ALA A 41 89.56 -39.53 -73.69
C ALA A 41 90.96 -40.17 -73.48
N GLY A 42 91.14 -41.38 -74.01
CA GLY A 42 92.43 -41.85 -74.55
C GLY A 42 93.59 -42.23 -73.62
N THR A 43 93.67 -43.54 -73.29
CA THR A 43 94.92 -44.35 -73.19
C THR A 43 96.04 -44.04 -72.18
N SER A 44 96.54 -45.12 -71.56
CA SER A 44 97.89 -45.28 -70.96
C SER A 44 98.37 -44.29 -69.88
N GLY A 45 98.11 -44.65 -68.62
CA GLY A 45 99.24 -45.11 -67.78
C GLY A 45 100.04 -44.10 -66.93
N ALA A 46 99.39 -43.16 -66.24
CA ALA A 46 99.94 -42.55 -65.02
C ALA A 46 98.82 -42.07 -64.09
N GLY A 47 99.02 -42.13 -62.77
CA GLY A 47 98.06 -41.64 -61.78
C GLY A 47 98.10 -40.11 -61.64
N GLN A 48 96.92 -39.49 -61.46
CA GLN A 48 96.80 -38.06 -61.16
C GLN A 48 96.37 -37.87 -59.70
N ALA A 49 96.97 -36.90 -59.01
CA ALA A 49 96.73 -36.63 -57.60
C ALA A 49 95.79 -35.43 -57.40
N LEU A 50 94.96 -35.49 -56.36
CA LEU A 50 94.18 -34.35 -55.88
C LEU A 50 95.09 -33.38 -55.11
N VAL A 51 95.14 -32.12 -55.53
CA VAL A 51 95.93 -31.08 -54.85
C VAL A 51 95.12 -30.49 -53.69
N ILE A 52 95.72 -30.48 -52.50
CA ILE A 52 95.24 -29.70 -51.35
C ILE A 52 96.34 -28.68 -51.02
N GLU A 53 96.08 -27.40 -51.26
CA GLU A 53 97.04 -26.35 -50.92
C GLU A 53 97.10 -26.12 -49.41
N SER A 54 98.29 -26.20 -48.82
CA SER A 54 98.57 -25.68 -47.49
C SER A 54 99.71 -24.66 -47.58
N LYS A 55 99.44 -23.43 -47.11
CA LYS A 55 100.44 -22.34 -47.11
C LYS A 55 101.35 -22.45 -45.88
N ASN A 56 102.26 -23.43 -45.87
CA ASN A 56 103.67 -23.29 -45.44
C ASN A 56 104.41 -24.64 -45.46
N ALA A 57 105.64 -24.65 -45.97
CA ALA A 57 106.41 -25.86 -46.24
C ALA A 57 107.26 -26.33 -45.03
N ALA A 58 106.60 -26.84 -43.97
CA ALA A 58 107.31 -27.44 -42.81
C ALA A 58 106.45 -28.44 -41.98
N ALA A 59 105.70 -29.35 -42.60
CA ALA A 59 105.01 -30.44 -41.91
C ALA A 59 104.96 -31.73 -42.77
N PRO A 60 105.00 -32.94 -42.18
CA PRO A 60 105.02 -34.20 -42.93
C PRO A 60 103.66 -34.51 -43.58
N ALA A 61 103.71 -35.13 -44.76
CA ALA A 61 102.52 -35.42 -45.57
C ALA A 61 101.63 -36.52 -44.97
N PHE A 62 100.31 -36.36 -45.14
CA PHE A 62 99.30 -37.32 -44.70
C PHE A 62 98.89 -38.24 -45.85
N THR A 63 99.06 -39.55 -45.70
CA THR A 63 98.78 -40.52 -46.78
C THR A 63 97.29 -40.87 -46.85
N VAL A 64 96.60 -40.36 -47.86
CA VAL A 64 95.23 -40.79 -48.21
C VAL A 64 95.31 -42.00 -49.13
N SER A 65 94.90 -43.18 -48.65
CA SER A 65 94.74 -44.38 -49.47
C SER A 65 93.33 -44.49 -50.03
N SER A 66 93.22 -44.58 -51.37
CA SER A 66 91.94 -44.89 -52.02
C SER A 66 91.72 -46.40 -52.05
N PRO A 67 90.61 -46.93 -51.51
CA PRO A 67 90.12 -48.26 -51.86
C PRO A 67 89.66 -48.27 -53.32
N VAL A 68 89.74 -49.42 -53.98
CA VAL A 68 89.19 -49.60 -55.33
C VAL A 68 87.74 -50.06 -55.23
N GLY A 69 86.79 -49.19 -55.58
CA GLY A 69 85.40 -49.59 -55.82
C GLY A 69 84.32 -48.79 -55.08
N GLY A 70 83.81 -47.73 -55.72
CA GLY A 70 82.41 -47.29 -55.60
C GLY A 70 81.93 -46.59 -54.32
N GLU A 71 82.47 -46.90 -53.14
CA GLU A 71 81.98 -46.31 -51.89
C GLU A 71 82.67 -44.99 -51.51
N GLY A 72 81.90 -44.10 -50.88
CA GLY A 72 82.32 -42.74 -50.51
C GLY A 72 83.33 -42.68 -49.36
N LEU A 73 83.95 -41.51 -49.21
CA LEU A 73 84.98 -41.20 -48.22
C LEU A 73 84.53 -41.51 -46.78
N ARG A 74 85.09 -42.56 -46.18
CA ARG A 74 84.87 -42.92 -44.76
C ARG A 74 85.99 -42.36 -43.88
N LEU A 75 85.67 -41.41 -43.00
CA LEU A 75 86.58 -40.92 -41.95
C LEU A 75 86.40 -41.76 -40.67
N ASN A 76 87.37 -42.63 -40.37
CA ASN A 76 87.42 -43.39 -39.13
C ASN A 76 88.26 -42.64 -38.07
N GLY A 77 87.62 -41.73 -37.33
CA GLY A 77 88.27 -40.98 -36.25
C GLY A 77 87.67 -39.59 -36.06
N ALA A 78 88.14 -38.86 -35.05
CA ALA A 78 87.72 -37.48 -34.83
C ALA A 78 88.41 -36.53 -35.82
N LEU A 79 87.64 -35.79 -36.60
CA LEU A 79 88.16 -34.69 -37.41
C LEU A 79 88.23 -33.44 -36.54
N VAL A 80 89.44 -33.08 -36.11
CA VAL A 80 89.70 -31.86 -35.34
C VAL A 80 90.07 -30.74 -36.30
N VAL A 81 89.26 -29.68 -36.35
CA VAL A 81 89.56 -28.45 -37.09
C VAL A 81 89.87 -27.35 -36.08
N SER A 82 91.16 -27.11 -35.84
CA SER A 82 91.61 -25.98 -35.01
C SER A 82 91.74 -24.72 -35.87
N ALA A 83 91.19 -23.60 -35.40
CA ALA A 83 91.38 -22.29 -36.02
C ALA A 83 92.78 -21.69 -35.77
N VAL A 84 93.54 -22.23 -34.80
CA VAL A 84 94.85 -21.69 -34.39
C VAL A 84 95.91 -22.80 -34.38
N PRO A 85 97.04 -22.63 -35.10
CA PRO A 85 98.19 -23.54 -35.01
C PRO A 85 98.83 -23.50 -33.61
N GLY A 86 99.06 -24.67 -33.01
CA GLY A 86 99.79 -24.80 -31.74
C GLY A 86 98.98 -24.57 -30.46
N ALA A 87 97.67 -24.26 -30.56
CA ALA A 87 96.80 -24.24 -29.38
C ALA A 87 96.78 -25.62 -28.68
N PRO A 88 97.00 -25.71 -27.36
CA PRO A 88 97.03 -26.99 -26.66
C PRO A 88 95.64 -27.64 -26.66
N ALA A 89 95.57 -28.95 -26.90
CA ALA A 89 94.34 -29.70 -26.73
C ALA A 89 93.86 -29.61 -25.27
N PRO A 90 92.57 -29.31 -25.00
CA PRO A 90 92.05 -29.25 -23.63
C PRO A 90 92.36 -30.53 -22.86
N SER A 91 93.00 -30.39 -21.68
CA SER A 91 93.54 -31.50 -20.90
C SER A 91 92.48 -32.52 -20.45
N THR A 92 91.20 -32.11 -20.45
CA THR A 92 90.04 -32.97 -20.26
C THR A 92 89.00 -32.71 -21.36
N LEU A 93 89.07 -33.47 -22.45
CA LEU A 93 87.86 -33.72 -23.26
C LEU A 93 86.81 -34.39 -22.35
N PRO A 94 85.53 -33.98 -22.38
CA PRO A 94 84.49 -34.67 -21.63
C PRO A 94 84.43 -36.15 -22.00
N LEU A 95 84.69 -37.02 -21.02
CA LEU A 95 84.46 -38.44 -21.16
C LEU A 95 82.94 -38.68 -21.24
N GLY A 96 82.53 -39.67 -22.04
CA GLY A 96 81.20 -40.26 -21.87
C GLY A 96 81.07 -40.87 -20.46
N GLY A 97 79.84 -41.15 -20.04
CA GLY A 97 79.56 -41.77 -18.74
C GLY A 97 80.46 -42.97 -18.46
N THR A 98 80.87 -43.11 -17.19
CA THR A 98 81.91 -44.04 -16.69
C THR A 98 82.09 -45.31 -17.52
N SER A 99 83.31 -45.51 -18.03
CA SER A 99 83.77 -46.64 -18.85
C SER A 99 83.41 -46.62 -20.35
N ALA A 100 82.83 -45.54 -20.87
CA ALA A 100 82.70 -45.32 -22.32
C ALA A 100 84.02 -44.88 -22.99
N ALA A 101 84.16 -45.17 -24.29
CA ALA A 101 85.27 -44.68 -25.11
C ALA A 101 85.21 -43.14 -25.32
N ARG A 102 86.32 -42.54 -25.78
CA ARG A 102 86.36 -41.11 -26.16
C ARG A 102 85.30 -40.82 -27.22
N ASN A 103 84.57 -39.71 -27.09
CA ASN A 103 83.57 -39.28 -28.05
C ASN A 103 84.18 -39.11 -29.45
N THR A 104 83.81 -39.97 -30.40
CA THR A 104 84.26 -39.92 -31.80
C THR A 104 83.31 -39.06 -32.63
N GLY A 105 83.78 -37.90 -33.11
CA GLY A 105 82.98 -36.99 -33.93
C GLY A 105 83.79 -35.84 -34.50
N ILE A 106 83.11 -34.87 -35.13
CA ILE A 106 83.72 -33.61 -35.58
C ILE A 106 83.96 -32.75 -34.34
N GLN A 107 85.21 -32.34 -34.08
CA GLN A 107 85.53 -31.43 -32.98
C GLN A 107 85.78 -30.03 -33.51
N LEU A 108 84.93 -29.10 -33.09
CA LEU A 108 85.08 -27.66 -33.28
C LEU A 108 85.80 -27.08 -32.07
N ILE A 109 86.86 -26.29 -32.28
CA ILE A 109 87.62 -25.62 -31.22
C ILE A 109 87.71 -24.13 -31.55
N SER A 110 87.32 -23.28 -30.61
CA SER A 110 87.47 -21.82 -30.70
C SER A 110 88.07 -21.27 -29.40
N SER A 111 88.54 -20.02 -29.47
CA SER A 111 89.18 -19.29 -28.38
C SER A 111 88.65 -17.85 -28.37
N PHE A 112 88.66 -17.21 -27.21
CA PHE A 112 88.15 -15.84 -27.05
C PHE A 112 89.08 -14.79 -27.69
N ASP A 113 90.35 -15.14 -27.92
CA ASP A 113 91.43 -14.25 -28.38
C ASP A 113 91.23 -13.65 -29.80
N GLY A 114 90.23 -14.11 -30.55
CA GLY A 114 89.84 -13.54 -31.85
C GLY A 114 88.60 -12.65 -31.83
N GLY A 115 87.90 -12.56 -30.70
CA GLY A 115 86.72 -11.72 -30.50
C GLY A 115 85.36 -12.35 -30.88
N GLU A 116 84.31 -11.82 -30.26
CA GLU A 116 82.90 -12.02 -30.63
C GLU A 116 82.54 -11.17 -31.87
N ASP A 117 81.38 -11.41 -32.50
CA ASP A 117 80.93 -10.65 -33.69
C ASP A 117 80.80 -9.15 -33.37
N ASN A 118 81.81 -8.40 -33.79
CA ASN A 118 82.05 -7.01 -33.43
C ASN A 118 81.53 -6.02 -34.50
N SER A 119 80.56 -6.42 -35.32
CA SER A 119 80.00 -5.69 -36.47
C SER A 119 80.95 -5.42 -37.64
N SER A 120 82.22 -5.82 -37.56
CA SER A 120 83.16 -5.82 -38.71
C SER A 120 83.20 -7.15 -39.46
N GLY A 121 82.44 -8.16 -39.01
CA GLY A 121 82.38 -9.49 -39.62
C GLY A 121 83.53 -10.43 -39.23
N THR A 122 84.42 -10.00 -38.33
CA THR A 122 85.38 -10.91 -37.69
C THR A 122 84.75 -11.59 -36.49
N ASP A 123 84.64 -12.91 -36.53
CA ASP A 123 84.11 -13.73 -35.43
C ASP A 123 84.84 -15.08 -35.45
N SER A 124 85.64 -15.34 -34.41
CA SER A 124 86.49 -16.53 -34.30
C SER A 124 85.80 -17.75 -33.70
N THR A 125 84.47 -17.72 -33.53
CA THR A 125 83.71 -18.89 -33.06
C THR A 125 83.70 -20.02 -34.10
N ALA A 126 83.92 -21.24 -33.62
CA ALA A 126 83.99 -22.43 -34.45
C ALA A 126 82.59 -23.03 -34.60
N ARG A 127 82.11 -23.10 -35.85
CA ARG A 127 80.70 -23.40 -36.19
C ARG A 127 80.60 -24.29 -37.42
N ILE A 128 79.48 -25.00 -37.54
CA ILE A 128 79.11 -25.73 -38.75
C ILE A 128 78.12 -24.87 -39.53
N ASN A 129 78.57 -24.31 -40.66
CA ASN A 129 77.71 -23.59 -41.59
C ASN A 129 77.17 -24.57 -42.65
N ILE A 130 75.85 -24.65 -42.79
CA ILE A 130 75.19 -25.51 -43.79
C ILE A 130 74.28 -24.65 -44.66
N TYR A 131 74.46 -24.72 -45.98
CA TYR A 131 73.73 -23.89 -46.94
C TYR A 131 72.95 -24.76 -47.92
N SER A 132 71.71 -24.37 -48.20
CA SER A 132 70.89 -24.92 -49.29
C SER A 132 70.30 -23.77 -50.10
N TYR A 133 70.28 -23.95 -51.42
CA TYR A 133 69.75 -22.97 -52.38
C TYR A 133 68.55 -23.53 -53.17
N GLN A 134 67.87 -24.54 -52.62
CA GLN A 134 66.68 -25.15 -53.23
C GLN A 134 65.54 -24.14 -53.31
N ARG A 135 65.00 -23.90 -54.51
CA ARG A 135 63.83 -23.04 -54.73
C ARG A 135 62.55 -23.78 -54.37
N ALA A 136 61.53 -23.05 -53.94
CA ALA A 136 60.23 -23.61 -53.59
C ALA A 136 59.52 -24.21 -54.83
N ALA A 137 59.06 -25.46 -54.68
CA ALA A 137 58.28 -26.22 -55.66
C ALA A 137 57.61 -27.42 -54.96
N THR A 138 56.66 -28.09 -55.60
CA THR A 138 56.04 -29.31 -55.06
C THR A 138 57.10 -30.38 -54.75
N HIS A 139 57.04 -30.97 -53.56
CA HIS A 139 58.04 -31.90 -53.01
C HIS A 139 59.48 -31.33 -52.89
N SER A 140 59.67 -30.00 -52.89
CA SER A 140 60.93 -29.37 -52.53
C SER A 140 60.88 -28.88 -51.08
N PHE A 141 61.64 -29.54 -50.21
CA PHE A 141 61.56 -29.36 -48.74
C PHE A 141 62.67 -28.48 -48.15
N GLY A 142 63.64 -28.01 -48.94
CA GLY A 142 64.68 -27.08 -48.50
C GLY A 142 65.74 -27.69 -47.58
N GLU A 143 65.85 -29.02 -47.56
CA GLU A 143 66.63 -29.77 -46.57
C GLU A 143 68.11 -29.37 -46.54
N VAL A 144 68.57 -28.84 -45.41
CA VAL A 144 70.00 -28.62 -45.10
C VAL A 144 70.63 -29.81 -44.38
N GLN A 145 69.86 -30.52 -43.55
CA GLN A 145 70.32 -31.64 -42.73
C GLN A 145 69.27 -32.75 -42.73
N ARG A 146 69.70 -34.01 -42.83
CA ARG A 146 68.84 -35.19 -42.68
C ARG A 146 69.34 -36.06 -41.53
N MET A 147 68.41 -36.61 -40.75
CA MET A 147 68.69 -37.55 -39.67
C MET A 147 67.84 -38.80 -39.90
N TYR A 148 68.49 -39.92 -40.24
CA TYR A 148 67.79 -41.15 -40.64
C TYR A 148 67.53 -42.07 -39.44
N ALA A 149 66.26 -42.40 -39.21
CA ALA A 149 65.82 -43.35 -38.20
C ALA A 149 66.06 -44.80 -38.67
N MET A 150 67.31 -45.27 -38.56
CA MET A 150 67.73 -46.57 -39.10
C MET A 150 67.15 -47.79 -38.34
N ARG A 151 66.57 -47.57 -37.15
CA ARG A 151 65.81 -48.58 -36.37
C ARG A 151 64.63 -47.92 -35.64
N ARG A 152 63.58 -48.68 -35.32
CA ARG A 152 62.39 -48.21 -34.58
C ARG A 152 62.71 -47.66 -33.18
N ASP A 153 63.71 -48.25 -32.53
CA ASP A 153 64.24 -47.87 -31.21
C ASP A 153 65.39 -46.84 -31.29
N SER A 154 65.79 -46.38 -32.48
CA SER A 154 66.79 -45.32 -32.61
C SER A 154 66.18 -43.94 -32.36
N LYS A 155 66.85 -43.10 -31.55
CA LYS A 155 66.49 -41.69 -31.33
C LYS A 155 67.35 -40.75 -32.19
N GLN A 156 66.75 -39.73 -32.79
CA GLN A 156 67.41 -38.73 -33.63
C GLN A 156 67.49 -37.40 -32.87
N MET A 157 68.34 -37.35 -31.83
CA MET A 157 68.45 -36.21 -30.92
C MET A 157 69.66 -35.31 -31.22
N ILE A 158 69.44 -34.00 -31.17
CA ILE A 158 70.46 -32.98 -30.92
C ILE A 158 70.43 -32.69 -29.42
N ALA A 159 71.61 -32.64 -28.78
CA ALA A 159 71.73 -32.54 -27.33
C ALA A 159 72.57 -31.31 -26.93
N TRP A 160 72.06 -30.51 -25.99
CA TRP A 160 72.85 -29.50 -25.30
C TRP A 160 73.44 -30.09 -24.03
N TYR A 161 74.74 -29.89 -23.85
CA TYR A 161 75.48 -30.29 -22.65
C TYR A 161 75.86 -29.05 -21.84
N GLY A 162 75.80 -29.17 -20.52
CA GLY A 162 76.26 -28.18 -19.57
C GLY A 162 77.09 -28.82 -18.47
N TRP A 163 77.92 -28.02 -17.81
CA TRP A 163 78.58 -28.45 -16.58
C TRP A 163 77.58 -28.41 -15.43
N VAL A 164 77.55 -29.48 -14.64
CA VAL A 164 76.57 -29.72 -13.58
C VAL A 164 77.29 -30.28 -12.36
N ASN A 165 77.15 -29.61 -11.22
CA ASN A 165 77.77 -30.00 -9.95
C ASN A 165 77.19 -31.32 -9.39
N PRO A 166 77.82 -31.94 -8.37
CA PRO A 166 77.27 -33.13 -7.70
C PRO A 166 75.88 -32.90 -7.07
N ASP A 167 75.63 -31.69 -6.57
CA ASP A 167 74.33 -31.24 -6.04
C ASP A 167 73.32 -30.81 -7.13
N LYS A 168 73.76 -30.84 -8.40
CA LYS A 168 73.03 -30.47 -9.62
C LYS A 168 72.72 -28.98 -9.78
N THR A 169 73.42 -28.11 -9.05
CA THR A 169 73.53 -26.69 -9.43
C THR A 169 74.32 -26.53 -10.74
N PRO A 170 74.20 -25.39 -11.45
CA PRO A 170 75.05 -25.08 -12.60
C PRO A 170 76.53 -25.18 -12.22
N GLY A 171 77.28 -26.01 -12.95
CA GLY A 171 78.67 -26.36 -12.68
C GLY A 171 79.68 -25.30 -13.09
N TYR A 172 79.35 -24.02 -12.90
CA TYR A 172 80.20 -22.88 -13.18
C TYR A 172 80.39 -22.03 -11.92
N ASP A 173 81.58 -21.49 -11.72
CA ASP A 173 81.81 -20.48 -10.67
C ASP A 173 81.01 -19.20 -11.00
N PRO A 174 80.22 -18.63 -10.07
CA PRO A 174 79.35 -17.49 -10.37
C PRO A 174 80.12 -16.16 -10.57
N VAL A 175 81.42 -16.12 -10.27
CA VAL A 175 82.27 -14.93 -10.40
C VAL A 175 83.20 -15.06 -11.61
N THR A 176 83.97 -16.15 -11.73
CA THR A 176 84.91 -16.34 -12.85
C THR A 176 84.24 -16.89 -14.10
N ARG A 177 83.11 -17.58 -13.95
CA ARG A 177 82.37 -18.30 -15.01
C ARG A 177 83.07 -19.55 -15.55
N ASP A 178 84.21 -19.93 -14.96
CA ASP A 178 84.91 -21.19 -15.26
C ASP A 178 84.15 -22.40 -14.72
N VAL A 179 84.51 -23.59 -15.20
CA VAL A 179 83.96 -24.86 -14.71
C VAL A 179 84.35 -25.09 -13.25
N ALA A 180 83.36 -25.27 -12.37
CA ALA A 180 83.59 -25.44 -10.94
C ALA A 180 84.32 -26.77 -10.63
N PRO A 181 85.24 -26.81 -9.63
CA PRO A 181 85.96 -28.03 -9.27
C PRO A 181 85.01 -29.17 -8.87
N GLY A 182 85.07 -30.29 -9.61
CA GLY A 182 84.18 -31.44 -9.40
C GLY A 182 82.86 -31.40 -10.19
N ALA A 183 82.62 -30.35 -10.98
CA ALA A 183 81.52 -30.33 -11.94
C ALA A 183 81.69 -31.41 -13.02
N SER A 184 80.56 -31.88 -13.54
CA SER A 184 80.47 -32.95 -14.53
C SER A 184 79.70 -32.47 -15.76
N CYS A 185 80.27 -32.62 -16.95
CA CYS A 185 79.57 -32.27 -18.18
C CYS A 185 78.48 -33.31 -18.47
N LYS A 186 77.22 -32.87 -18.48
CA LYS A 186 76.02 -33.71 -18.63
C LYS A 186 75.08 -33.09 -19.65
N PRO A 187 74.25 -33.89 -20.35
CA PRO A 187 73.19 -33.33 -21.18
C PRO A 187 72.13 -32.67 -20.29
N ILE A 188 71.66 -31.49 -20.71
CA ILE A 188 70.72 -30.64 -19.96
C ILE A 188 69.44 -30.33 -20.74
N ALA A 189 69.45 -30.51 -22.06
CA ALA A 189 68.26 -30.42 -22.91
C ALA A 189 68.49 -31.20 -24.21
N TRP A 190 67.41 -31.68 -24.82
CA TRP A 190 67.43 -32.31 -26.14
C TRP A 190 66.33 -31.74 -27.03
N ILE A 191 66.58 -31.71 -28.34
CA ILE A 191 65.54 -31.60 -29.37
C ILE A 191 65.71 -32.74 -30.37
N GLY A 192 64.62 -33.39 -30.75
CA GLY A 192 64.68 -34.42 -31.79
C GLY A 192 63.47 -35.33 -31.84
N ALA A 193 63.51 -36.28 -32.77
CA ALA A 193 62.42 -37.21 -33.01
C ALA A 193 62.77 -38.62 -32.52
N HIS A 194 61.76 -39.37 -32.06
CA HIS A 194 61.86 -40.82 -31.92
C HIS A 194 60.50 -41.53 -32.01
N ILE A 195 60.53 -42.82 -32.36
CA ILE A 195 59.34 -43.63 -32.64
C ILE A 195 58.91 -44.45 -31.42
N GLU A 196 59.84 -45.00 -30.64
CA GLU A 196 59.59 -45.98 -29.58
C GLU A 196 60.15 -45.52 -28.21
N ALA A 197 59.44 -45.85 -27.12
CA ALA A 197 59.83 -45.49 -25.76
C ALA A 197 61.13 -46.19 -25.28
N ASN A 198 61.79 -45.62 -24.25
CA ASN A 198 63.05 -46.12 -23.69
C ASN A 198 62.98 -47.54 -23.12
N ASP A 199 61.78 -48.00 -22.75
CA ASP A 199 61.45 -49.31 -22.18
C ASP A 199 60.88 -50.29 -23.22
N HIS A 200 60.79 -49.86 -24.49
CA HIS A 200 60.13 -50.57 -25.59
C HIS A 200 58.62 -50.84 -25.40
N ALA A 201 57.98 -50.26 -24.36
CA ALA A 201 56.61 -50.59 -23.99
C ALA A 201 55.54 -49.81 -24.79
N SER A 202 55.91 -48.71 -25.46
CA SER A 202 54.95 -47.87 -26.20
C SER A 202 55.57 -47.13 -27.40
N MET A 203 54.70 -46.64 -28.30
CA MET A 203 55.09 -45.77 -29.42
C MET A 203 54.94 -44.30 -29.02
N HIS A 204 56.01 -43.52 -29.17
CA HIS A 204 56.04 -42.08 -28.92
C HIS A 204 55.66 -41.28 -30.17
N ASN A 205 56.14 -41.65 -31.36
CA ASN A 205 55.78 -41.01 -32.64
C ASN A 205 55.79 -39.46 -32.61
N HIS A 206 56.81 -38.83 -31.99
CA HIS A 206 56.87 -37.36 -31.85
C HIS A 206 58.23 -36.77 -32.20
N ILE A 207 58.23 -35.46 -32.48
CA ILE A 207 59.38 -34.59 -32.23
C ILE A 207 59.14 -33.88 -30.89
N SER A 208 60.15 -33.85 -30.03
CA SER A 208 60.06 -33.25 -28.70
C SER A 208 61.23 -32.32 -28.42
N ILE A 209 60.96 -31.32 -27.57
CA ILE A 209 61.96 -30.67 -26.74
C ILE A 209 61.82 -31.31 -25.36
N GLU A 210 62.87 -31.99 -24.89
CA GLU A 210 62.89 -32.69 -23.60
C GLU A 210 63.88 -31.99 -22.65
N VAL A 211 63.43 -31.66 -21.44
CA VAL A 211 64.26 -31.13 -20.36
C VAL A 211 64.10 -32.05 -19.15
N PRO A 212 65.19 -32.57 -18.56
CA PRO A 212 65.11 -33.45 -17.41
C PRO A 212 64.82 -32.65 -16.12
N ASP A 213 64.21 -33.32 -15.14
CA ASP A 213 64.03 -32.80 -13.79
C ASP A 213 65.35 -32.74 -12.99
N THR A 214 65.26 -32.30 -11.73
CA THR A 214 66.40 -32.32 -10.80
C THR A 214 66.83 -33.74 -10.37
N THR A 215 66.13 -34.80 -10.76
CA THR A 215 66.61 -36.19 -10.58
C THR A 215 67.49 -36.63 -11.74
N GLY A 216 67.20 -36.17 -12.97
CA GLY A 216 67.73 -36.64 -14.25
C GLY A 216 66.70 -37.42 -15.07
N ALA A 217 65.45 -37.52 -14.61
CA ALA A 217 64.34 -38.15 -15.30
C ALA A 217 63.61 -37.15 -16.21
N LEU A 218 63.00 -37.64 -17.29
CA LEU A 218 62.24 -36.81 -18.23
C LEU A 218 60.85 -36.52 -17.65
N GLN A 219 60.63 -35.31 -17.12
CA GLN A 219 59.31 -34.85 -16.67
C GLN A 219 58.74 -33.77 -17.60
N THR A 220 59.42 -32.63 -17.72
CA THR A 220 58.96 -31.53 -18.59
C THR A 220 59.26 -31.82 -20.07
N ARG A 221 58.21 -31.78 -20.91
CA ARG A 221 58.32 -31.99 -22.35
C ARG A 221 57.33 -31.10 -23.10
N PHE A 222 57.78 -30.55 -24.23
CA PHE A 222 56.91 -30.05 -25.31
C PHE A 222 57.06 -31.01 -26.50
N GLU A 223 55.98 -31.64 -26.95
CA GLU A 223 56.01 -32.57 -28.09
C GLU A 223 54.95 -32.24 -29.14
N ILE A 224 55.35 -32.37 -30.41
CA ILE A 224 54.46 -32.32 -31.57
C ILE A 224 54.42 -33.73 -32.16
N LEU A 225 53.23 -34.31 -32.28
CA LEU A 225 53.08 -35.65 -32.84
C LEU A 225 53.40 -35.66 -34.34
N LEU A 226 54.10 -36.70 -34.78
CA LEU A 226 54.47 -36.97 -36.18
C LEU A 226 53.66 -38.12 -36.78
N GLY A 227 52.90 -38.84 -35.96
CA GLY A 227 52.10 -39.99 -36.36
C GLY A 227 51.09 -40.40 -35.29
N ASP A 228 50.10 -41.17 -35.73
CA ASP A 228 49.06 -41.74 -34.87
C ASP A 228 49.65 -42.79 -33.92
N ARG A 229 49.34 -42.69 -32.62
CA ARG A 229 49.76 -43.67 -31.60
C ARG A 229 48.85 -44.89 -31.50
N ALA A 230 47.60 -44.81 -31.96
CA ALA A 230 46.66 -45.93 -31.96
C ALA A 230 46.86 -46.87 -33.15
N THR A 231 47.15 -46.34 -34.35
CA THR A 231 47.45 -47.16 -35.54
C THR A 231 48.94 -47.24 -35.92
N GLY A 232 49.82 -46.48 -35.25
CA GLY A 232 51.26 -46.49 -35.49
C GLY A 232 51.73 -45.84 -36.80
N LYS A 233 50.81 -45.24 -37.57
CA LYS A 233 51.08 -44.63 -38.89
C LYS A 233 51.75 -43.26 -38.75
N ILE A 234 52.67 -42.94 -39.66
CA ILE A 234 53.29 -41.61 -39.78
C ILE A 234 52.40 -40.70 -40.63
N GLY A 235 52.31 -39.42 -40.25
CA GLY A 235 51.37 -38.44 -40.79
C GLY A 235 50.13 -38.28 -39.91
N LEU A 236 49.56 -37.07 -39.88
CA LEU A 236 48.37 -36.69 -39.10
C LEU A 236 47.56 -35.62 -39.84
N ASP A 237 46.23 -35.74 -39.81
CA ASP A 237 45.31 -34.74 -40.38
C ASP A 237 45.22 -33.44 -39.54
N LYS A 238 45.80 -33.43 -38.33
CA LYS A 238 45.78 -32.33 -37.37
C LYS A 238 47.11 -32.28 -36.62
N THR A 239 47.70 -31.09 -36.48
CA THR A 239 48.81 -30.87 -35.56
C THR A 239 48.33 -31.07 -34.12
N PHE A 240 48.93 -32.00 -33.39
CA PHE A 240 48.65 -32.22 -31.98
C PHE A 240 49.89 -31.86 -31.16
N ILE A 241 49.74 -30.88 -30.27
CA ILE A 241 50.79 -30.36 -29.39
C ILE A 241 50.44 -30.85 -27.98
N ILE A 242 51.35 -31.57 -27.33
CA ILE A 242 51.21 -32.04 -25.96
C ILE A 242 52.31 -31.40 -25.12
N THR A 243 51.97 -31.02 -23.90
CA THR A 243 52.92 -30.59 -22.87
C THR A 243 52.71 -31.40 -21.60
N ASN A 244 53.80 -31.88 -21.00
CA ASN A 244 53.74 -32.52 -19.68
C ASN A 244 54.29 -31.58 -18.60
N ASP A 245 53.56 -31.46 -17.48
CA ASP A 245 53.88 -30.63 -16.31
C ASP A 245 54.35 -29.20 -16.65
N ALA A 246 53.55 -28.48 -17.44
CA ALA A 246 53.92 -27.16 -17.99
C ALA A 246 52.81 -26.10 -17.89
N ASP A 247 53.22 -24.86 -17.56
CA ASP A 247 52.38 -23.67 -17.63
C ASP A 247 52.35 -23.07 -19.04
N PHE A 248 51.16 -22.79 -19.58
CA PHE A 248 51.01 -22.04 -20.84
C PHE A 248 50.96 -20.52 -20.59
N ALA A 249 52.14 -19.91 -20.39
CA ALA A 249 52.26 -18.48 -20.15
C ALA A 249 52.36 -17.65 -21.46
N VAL A 250 51.57 -16.58 -21.58
CA VAL A 250 51.59 -15.63 -22.71
C VAL A 250 52.09 -14.27 -22.22
N ARG A 251 53.29 -13.85 -22.66
CA ARG A 251 53.89 -12.56 -22.28
C ARG A 251 54.10 -11.64 -23.49
N GLN A 252 53.65 -10.40 -23.41
CA GLN A 252 53.89 -9.37 -24.44
C GLN A 252 53.81 -7.94 -23.89
N SER A 253 54.66 -7.04 -24.39
CA SER A 253 54.73 -5.63 -24.00
C SER A 253 53.61 -4.79 -24.63
N GLY A 254 52.35 -5.08 -24.30
CA GLY A 254 51.20 -4.39 -24.87
C GLY A 254 49.81 -4.83 -24.36
N GLY A 255 49.75 -5.51 -23.21
CA GLY A 255 48.53 -6.14 -22.69
C GLY A 255 48.38 -7.58 -23.18
N GLU A 256 48.51 -8.54 -22.27
CA GLU A 256 48.59 -9.97 -22.59
C GLU A 256 47.22 -10.53 -23.01
N SER A 257 47.18 -11.29 -24.11
CA SER A 257 45.90 -11.81 -24.65
C SER A 257 46.04 -13.23 -25.22
N PHE A 258 45.35 -14.20 -24.63
CA PHE A 258 45.08 -15.49 -25.26
C PHE A 258 43.96 -15.34 -26.31
N ARG A 259 44.11 -15.93 -27.50
CA ARG A 259 43.17 -15.76 -28.62
C ARG A 259 42.84 -17.10 -29.27
N VAL A 260 41.56 -17.47 -29.29
CA VAL A 260 41.04 -18.64 -30.00
C VAL A 260 40.42 -18.19 -31.32
N VAL A 261 41.02 -18.58 -32.44
CA VAL A 261 40.66 -18.10 -33.78
C VAL A 261 40.23 -19.26 -34.67
N ALA A 262 39.13 -19.08 -35.40
CA ALA A 262 38.64 -19.98 -36.44
C ALA A 262 37.87 -19.16 -37.49
N PRO A 263 37.67 -19.68 -38.72
CA PRO A 263 36.93 -18.98 -39.78
C PRO A 263 35.52 -18.53 -39.36
N SER A 264 34.93 -17.58 -40.11
CA SER A 264 33.52 -17.22 -39.92
C SER A 264 32.62 -18.45 -40.11
N GLY A 265 31.51 -18.50 -39.37
CA GLY A 265 30.64 -19.68 -39.32
C GLY A 265 31.20 -20.88 -38.53
N THR A 266 32.39 -20.78 -37.91
CA THR A 266 33.02 -21.88 -37.15
C THR A 266 33.01 -21.61 -35.65
N GLU A 267 32.68 -22.62 -34.84
CA GLU A 267 32.79 -22.53 -33.37
C GLU A 267 34.23 -22.25 -32.94
N LYS A 268 34.40 -21.35 -31.97
CA LYS A 268 35.66 -21.12 -31.27
C LYS A 268 35.50 -21.65 -29.86
N ARG A 269 36.23 -22.71 -29.48
CA ARG A 269 35.92 -23.55 -28.31
C ARG A 269 37.14 -23.89 -27.45
N ILE A 270 36.89 -24.04 -26.15
CA ILE A 270 37.77 -24.65 -25.14
C ILE A 270 36.99 -25.82 -24.55
N GLU A 271 37.60 -27.01 -24.48
CA GLU A 271 36.91 -28.25 -24.12
C GLU A 271 37.61 -28.95 -22.96
N PHE A 272 36.82 -29.39 -21.98
CA PHE A 272 37.29 -30.15 -20.83
C PHE A 272 36.86 -31.61 -21.02
N MET A 273 37.86 -32.50 -21.06
CA MET A 273 37.74 -33.90 -21.45
C MET A 273 37.95 -34.82 -20.25
N GLY A 274 37.40 -36.03 -20.33
CA GLY A 274 37.56 -37.10 -19.32
C GLY A 274 38.69 -38.09 -19.63
N ASP A 275 39.43 -37.88 -20.73
CA ASP A 275 40.63 -38.63 -21.09
C ASP A 275 41.76 -37.67 -21.51
N ALA A 276 43.01 -38.15 -21.49
CA ALA A 276 44.22 -37.36 -21.73
C ALA A 276 44.52 -37.03 -23.22
N PHE A 277 43.71 -37.51 -24.16
CA PHE A 277 43.95 -37.42 -25.61
C PHE A 277 42.78 -36.76 -26.37
N GLY A 278 41.66 -36.50 -25.69
CA GLY A 278 40.56 -35.67 -26.18
C GLY A 278 39.59 -36.38 -27.12
N THR A 279 39.19 -37.63 -26.84
CA THR A 279 38.15 -38.30 -27.62
C THR A 279 36.81 -37.57 -27.49
N ASP A 280 36.04 -37.47 -28.59
CA ASP A 280 34.73 -36.79 -28.56
C ASP A 280 33.76 -37.40 -27.51
N SER A 281 33.90 -38.70 -27.24
CA SER A 281 33.19 -39.48 -26.23
C SER A 281 33.53 -39.13 -24.77
N SER A 282 34.71 -38.58 -24.48
CA SER A 282 35.09 -38.22 -23.11
C SER A 282 34.79 -36.77 -22.76
N ARG A 283 34.31 -35.94 -23.70
CA ARG A 283 33.93 -34.55 -23.44
C ARG A 283 32.97 -34.44 -22.26
N ARG A 284 33.23 -33.49 -21.34
CA ARG A 284 32.39 -33.21 -20.16
C ARG A 284 31.86 -31.78 -20.15
N TRP A 285 32.70 -30.79 -20.47
CA TRP A 285 32.32 -29.39 -20.57
C TRP A 285 32.88 -28.74 -21.83
N LYS A 286 32.14 -27.80 -22.42
CA LYS A 286 32.62 -26.95 -23.51
C LYS A 286 32.29 -25.48 -23.22
N LEU A 287 33.31 -24.63 -23.28
CA LEU A 287 33.18 -23.19 -23.46
C LEU A 287 33.19 -22.92 -24.96
N ARG A 288 32.20 -22.20 -25.54
CA ARG A 288 32.21 -21.89 -26.98
C ARG A 288 31.70 -20.49 -27.31
N SER A 289 32.17 -19.94 -28.43
CA SER A 289 31.30 -19.17 -29.33
C SER A 289 30.53 -20.15 -30.23
N THR A 290 29.26 -19.88 -30.52
CA THR A 290 28.49 -20.68 -31.48
C THR A 290 29.00 -20.48 -32.92
N SER A 291 28.50 -21.32 -33.84
CA SER A 291 28.84 -21.32 -35.27
C SER A 291 28.01 -20.34 -36.12
N THR A 292 27.16 -19.51 -35.51
CA THR A 292 26.39 -18.49 -36.25
C THR A 292 27.35 -17.48 -36.89
N ALA A 293 27.30 -17.34 -38.22
CA ALA A 293 28.13 -16.36 -38.94
C ALA A 293 27.71 -14.93 -38.59
N GLU A 294 28.69 -14.03 -38.48
CA GLU A 294 28.45 -12.64 -38.08
C GLU A 294 28.01 -11.79 -39.28
N SER A 295 26.91 -11.03 -39.12
CA SER A 295 26.24 -10.30 -40.20
C SER A 295 26.14 -8.78 -39.98
N GLY A 296 26.72 -8.28 -38.88
CA GLY A 296 26.65 -6.88 -38.47
C GLY A 296 25.61 -6.63 -37.36
N LEU A 297 25.59 -5.42 -36.80
CA LEU A 297 24.73 -5.04 -35.66
C LEU A 297 24.80 -6.05 -34.49
N ASP A 298 26.00 -6.57 -34.23
CA ASP A 298 26.30 -7.61 -33.23
C ASP A 298 25.51 -8.94 -33.36
N ALA A 299 24.80 -9.15 -34.47
CA ALA A 299 24.24 -10.44 -34.83
C ALA A 299 25.35 -11.39 -35.32
N GLY A 300 25.39 -12.61 -34.76
CA GLY A 300 26.45 -13.57 -35.03
C GLY A 300 26.60 -14.61 -33.92
N SER A 301 27.85 -14.94 -33.58
CA SER A 301 28.13 -15.99 -32.60
C SER A 301 27.84 -15.56 -31.16
N ASP A 302 27.07 -16.38 -30.45
CA ASP A 302 26.73 -16.25 -29.04
C ASP A 302 27.72 -17.04 -28.17
N PHE A 303 27.85 -16.69 -26.88
CA PHE A 303 28.75 -17.39 -25.95
C PHE A 303 28.00 -18.40 -25.08
N GLU A 304 28.55 -19.60 -24.88
CA GLU A 304 27.88 -20.67 -24.12
C GLU A 304 28.83 -21.52 -23.27
N ILE A 305 28.27 -22.07 -22.18
CA ILE A 305 28.83 -23.18 -21.41
C ILE A 305 27.90 -24.40 -21.56
N VAL A 306 28.39 -25.47 -22.19
CA VAL A 306 27.62 -26.69 -22.50
C VAL A 306 28.10 -27.86 -21.65
N ARG A 307 27.17 -28.55 -21.00
CA ARG A 307 27.44 -29.81 -20.26
C ARG A 307 27.17 -31.02 -21.15
N TYR A 308 27.94 -32.08 -20.94
CA TYR A 308 27.86 -33.36 -21.65
C TYR A 308 27.58 -34.49 -20.66
N ASN A 309 27.07 -35.64 -21.14
CA ASN A 309 26.97 -36.87 -20.34
C ASN A 309 28.25 -37.71 -20.43
N ASP A 310 28.30 -38.83 -19.71
CA ASP A 310 29.48 -39.70 -19.66
C ASP A 310 29.86 -40.34 -21.00
N SER A 311 28.95 -40.36 -21.97
CA SER A 311 29.18 -40.83 -23.35
C SER A 311 29.59 -39.71 -24.31
N GLY A 312 29.81 -38.48 -23.84
CA GLY A 312 30.20 -37.34 -24.69
C GLY A 312 29.06 -36.77 -25.53
N VAL A 313 27.80 -37.07 -25.19
CA VAL A 313 26.61 -36.51 -25.85
C VAL A 313 26.24 -35.18 -25.17
N ALA A 314 26.03 -34.13 -25.97
CA ALA A 314 25.62 -32.82 -25.49
C ALA A 314 24.25 -32.89 -24.81
N GLN A 315 24.10 -32.24 -23.66
CA GLN A 315 22.86 -32.27 -22.87
C GLN A 315 22.08 -30.97 -22.99
N SER A 316 22.71 -29.85 -22.60
CA SER A 316 22.20 -28.49 -22.76
C SER A 316 23.32 -27.49 -22.51
N ALA A 317 23.17 -26.27 -23.03
CA ALA A 317 23.84 -25.13 -22.43
C ALA A 317 23.29 -24.90 -21.01
N THR A 318 24.18 -24.71 -20.04
CA THR A 318 23.81 -24.30 -18.67
C THR A 318 23.90 -22.79 -18.48
N PHE A 319 24.62 -22.12 -19.39
CA PHE A 319 24.81 -20.67 -19.45
C PHE A 319 24.90 -20.28 -20.92
N ILE A 320 24.16 -19.23 -21.31
CA ILE A 320 24.10 -18.66 -22.67
C ILE A 320 24.20 -17.14 -22.52
N VAL A 321 25.01 -16.47 -23.33
CA VAL A 321 25.02 -15.01 -23.48
C VAL A 321 24.84 -14.66 -24.95
N ARG A 322 23.75 -13.96 -25.27
CA ARG A 322 23.52 -13.46 -26.64
C ARG A 322 24.38 -12.25 -26.93
N ARG A 323 25.13 -12.27 -28.04
CA ARG A 323 25.98 -11.14 -28.44
C ARG A 323 25.15 -9.91 -28.82
N SER A 324 24.09 -10.10 -29.61
CA SER A 324 23.26 -9.01 -30.16
C SER A 324 22.36 -8.29 -29.16
N SER A 325 22.18 -8.84 -27.94
CA SER A 325 21.26 -8.27 -26.95
C SER A 325 21.77 -8.28 -25.50
N GLY A 326 22.90 -8.94 -25.21
CA GLY A 326 23.41 -9.11 -23.86
C GLY A 326 22.52 -9.99 -22.95
N LEU A 327 21.51 -10.68 -23.50
CA LEU A 327 20.63 -11.58 -22.75
C LEU A 327 21.44 -12.72 -22.14
N VAL A 328 21.26 -12.97 -20.85
CA VAL A 328 21.85 -14.09 -20.11
C VAL A 328 20.79 -15.16 -19.80
N GLY A 329 21.04 -16.39 -20.23
CA GLY A 329 20.13 -17.52 -20.07
C GLY A 329 20.75 -18.67 -19.25
N PHE A 330 19.98 -19.19 -18.29
CA PHE A 330 20.29 -20.42 -17.56
C PHE A 330 19.23 -21.48 -17.87
N GLY A 331 19.64 -22.58 -18.52
CA GLY A 331 18.75 -23.66 -18.96
C GLY A 331 18.49 -23.68 -20.47
N THR A 332 17.58 -24.56 -20.90
CA THR A 332 17.33 -24.87 -22.33
C THR A 332 16.67 -23.73 -23.12
N ALA A 333 17.28 -23.44 -24.28
CA ALA A 333 16.68 -22.79 -25.45
C ALA A 333 15.84 -21.52 -25.18
N VAL A 334 16.47 -20.41 -24.80
CA VAL A 334 15.77 -19.13 -24.55
C VAL A 334 15.16 -18.58 -25.84
N SER A 335 13.86 -18.81 -26.03
CA SER A 335 13.06 -18.32 -27.17
C SER A 335 12.66 -16.86 -27.05
N ASP A 336 12.61 -16.33 -25.83
CA ASP A 336 11.87 -15.11 -25.51
C ASP A 336 12.75 -13.85 -25.62
N ILE A 337 12.12 -12.73 -25.98
CA ILE A 337 12.80 -11.58 -26.60
C ILE A 337 13.17 -10.47 -25.60
N ASP A 338 12.46 -10.37 -24.46
CA ASP A 338 12.45 -9.15 -23.61
C ASP A 338 13.16 -9.29 -22.24
N SER A 339 13.99 -10.31 -22.04
CA SER A 339 14.56 -10.63 -20.70
C SER A 339 16.06 -10.38 -20.64
N ARG A 340 16.56 -9.76 -19.57
CA ARG A 340 18.02 -9.66 -19.35
C ARG A 340 18.60 -10.88 -18.65
N ILE A 341 17.84 -11.46 -17.71
CA ILE A 341 18.17 -12.76 -17.07
C ILE A 341 16.93 -13.65 -17.09
N THR A 342 17.10 -14.87 -17.59
CA THR A 342 16.06 -15.92 -17.58
C THR A 342 16.62 -17.19 -16.95
N VAL A 343 15.91 -17.73 -15.96
CA VAL A 343 16.19 -19.05 -15.36
C VAL A 343 15.03 -20.00 -15.69
N ARG A 344 15.33 -21.14 -16.31
CA ARG A 344 14.35 -22.20 -16.61
C ARG A 344 14.70 -23.49 -15.89
N GLN A 345 13.69 -24.12 -15.30
CA GLN A 345 13.79 -25.48 -14.77
C GLN A 345 13.22 -26.46 -15.80
N ASP A 346 14.00 -27.49 -16.14
CA ASP A 346 13.61 -28.67 -16.92
C ASP A 346 12.79 -28.36 -18.19
N GLY A 347 13.19 -27.31 -18.90
CA GLY A 347 12.67 -26.90 -20.22
C GLY A 347 11.21 -26.48 -20.31
N THR A 348 10.43 -26.61 -19.22
CA THR A 348 8.97 -26.55 -19.27
C THR A 348 8.40 -25.31 -18.55
N ALA A 349 9.16 -24.71 -17.63
CA ALA A 349 8.77 -23.48 -16.95
C ALA A 349 9.95 -22.51 -16.75
N SER A 350 9.71 -21.23 -17.02
CA SER A 350 10.56 -20.13 -16.56
C SER A 350 10.32 -19.90 -15.07
N ALA A 351 11.34 -20.14 -14.24
CA ALA A 351 11.29 -19.95 -12.79
C ALA A 351 11.32 -18.46 -12.38
N GLY A 352 11.83 -17.60 -13.25
CA GLY A 352 11.74 -16.15 -13.13
C GLY A 352 12.14 -15.43 -14.42
N LYS A 353 11.43 -14.34 -14.75
CA LYS A 353 11.75 -13.41 -15.85
C LYS A 353 12.19 -12.08 -15.25
N PHE A 354 13.47 -11.71 -15.42
CA PHE A 354 13.98 -10.41 -14.95
C PHE A 354 14.04 -9.43 -16.12
N VAL A 355 13.06 -8.52 -16.17
CA VAL A 355 12.92 -7.49 -17.22
C VAL A 355 13.26 -6.13 -16.64
N SER A 356 14.21 -5.45 -17.28
CA SER A 356 14.41 -4.01 -17.14
C SER A 356 13.50 -3.28 -18.13
N THR A 357 12.55 -2.48 -17.66
CA THR A 357 11.66 -1.69 -18.52
C THR A 357 11.83 -0.19 -18.33
N THR A 358 11.45 0.58 -19.36
CA THR A 358 11.32 2.04 -19.36
C THR A 358 9.88 2.48 -19.65
N GLU A 359 8.91 1.57 -19.49
CA GLU A 359 7.49 1.88 -19.68
C GLU A 359 6.96 2.78 -18.53
N GLY A 360 6.17 3.79 -18.88
CA GLY A 360 5.70 4.81 -17.92
C GLY A 360 6.67 6.00 -17.77
N THR A 361 6.78 6.55 -16.57
CA THR A 361 7.58 7.76 -16.26
C THR A 361 8.93 7.46 -15.61
N ALA A 362 9.35 6.20 -15.55
CA ALA A 362 10.59 5.78 -14.88
C ALA A 362 11.84 6.15 -15.68
N SER A 363 12.66 7.07 -15.16
CA SER A 363 13.97 7.45 -15.73
C SER A 363 15.09 6.43 -15.48
N THR A 364 14.81 5.39 -14.69
CA THR A 364 15.74 4.32 -14.33
C THR A 364 15.04 2.96 -14.40
N ALA A 365 15.76 1.93 -14.84
CA ALA A 365 15.20 0.58 -15.00
C ALA A 365 14.62 0.02 -13.69
N THR A 366 13.32 -0.28 -13.68
CA THR A 366 12.64 -0.98 -12.60
C THR A 366 12.64 -2.49 -12.80
N LEU A 367 12.58 -3.26 -11.71
CA LEU A 367 12.31 -4.69 -11.77
C LEU A 367 10.83 -4.92 -12.10
N ARG A 368 10.55 -5.32 -13.34
CA ARG A 368 9.23 -5.81 -13.75
C ARG A 368 9.21 -7.33 -13.65
N VAL A 369 8.28 -7.87 -12.86
CA VAL A 369 7.96 -9.30 -12.82
C VAL A 369 6.72 -9.55 -13.67
N GLU A 370 6.87 -10.33 -14.73
CA GLU A 370 5.76 -10.69 -15.61
C GLU A 370 5.34 -12.14 -15.39
N THR A 371 4.04 -12.34 -15.18
CA THR A 371 3.41 -13.66 -15.13
C THR A 371 3.31 -14.23 -16.56
N PRO A 372 3.81 -15.45 -16.85
CA PRO A 372 3.82 -16.00 -18.22
C PRO A 372 2.43 -16.29 -18.79
N THR A 373 1.39 -16.31 -17.96
CA THR A 373 -0.02 -16.24 -18.38
C THR A 373 -0.82 -15.41 -17.35
N ALA A 374 -2.01 -14.94 -17.72
CA ALA A 374 -2.95 -14.20 -16.86
C ALA A 374 -3.61 -15.05 -15.73
N ALA A 375 -2.93 -16.12 -15.30
CA ALA A 375 -3.39 -17.10 -14.32
C ALA A 375 -2.25 -17.56 -13.39
N LYS A 376 -1.27 -16.68 -13.09
CA LYS A 376 -0.09 -16.96 -12.26
C LYS A 376 0.18 -15.81 -11.28
N ARG A 377 1.13 -16.05 -10.37
CA ARG A 377 1.54 -15.14 -9.29
C ARG A 377 2.76 -14.31 -9.67
N GLY A 378 2.78 -13.05 -9.28
CA GLY A 378 3.96 -12.17 -9.37
C GLY A 378 4.90 -12.31 -8.17
N LEU A 379 4.38 -12.74 -7.02
CA LEU A 379 5.15 -13.07 -5.82
C LEU A 379 4.53 -14.27 -5.11
N ASP A 380 5.36 -15.18 -4.60
CA ASP A 380 4.94 -16.35 -3.83
C ASP A 380 6.02 -16.69 -2.78
N TYR A 381 5.77 -16.34 -1.51
CA TYR A 381 6.68 -16.58 -0.39
C TYR A 381 6.18 -17.74 0.48
N ARG A 382 7.07 -18.68 0.77
CA ARG A 382 6.85 -19.88 1.61
C ARG A 382 8.08 -20.17 2.46
N ILE A 383 7.86 -20.85 3.58
CA ILE A 383 8.86 -21.54 4.39
C ILE A 383 8.82 -23.04 4.01
N THR A 384 9.94 -23.76 4.17
CA THR A 384 10.01 -25.21 3.92
C THR A 384 8.99 -25.96 4.78
N GLY A 385 8.03 -26.62 4.12
CA GLY A 385 6.91 -27.33 4.76
C GLY A 385 5.54 -26.65 4.59
N ASP A 386 5.50 -25.38 4.16
CA ASP A 386 4.24 -24.69 3.88
C ASP A 386 3.52 -25.29 2.65
N ALA A 387 2.26 -25.67 2.83
CA ALA A 387 1.36 -26.04 1.73
C ALA A 387 0.87 -24.79 0.96
N VAL A 388 0.72 -23.67 1.66
CA VAL A 388 0.15 -22.41 1.14
C VAL A 388 1.09 -21.23 1.40
N SER A 389 1.09 -20.26 0.50
CA SER A 389 1.92 -19.06 0.55
C SER A 389 1.65 -18.21 1.80
N ARG A 390 2.71 -17.84 2.52
CA ARG A 390 2.68 -16.87 3.64
C ARG A 390 2.32 -15.47 3.16
N VAL A 391 2.86 -15.10 2.00
CA VAL A 391 2.49 -13.90 1.24
C VAL A 391 2.46 -14.29 -0.23
N ARG A 392 1.40 -13.93 -0.94
CA ARG A 392 1.32 -14.01 -2.40
C ARG A 392 0.79 -12.71 -3.00
N MET A 393 1.30 -12.35 -4.17
CA MET A 393 0.72 -11.34 -5.04
C MET A 393 0.21 -12.04 -6.28
N ASP A 394 -1.12 -12.08 -6.43
CA ASP A 394 -1.80 -12.82 -7.49
C ASP A 394 -2.37 -11.85 -8.54
N ALA A 395 -2.24 -12.24 -9.80
CA ALA A 395 -2.75 -11.50 -10.97
C ALA A 395 -3.82 -12.31 -11.72
N SER A 396 -4.24 -13.46 -11.18
CA SER A 396 -5.14 -14.38 -11.86
C SER A 396 -6.60 -13.90 -11.87
N VAL A 397 -7.15 -13.80 -13.09
CA VAL A 397 -8.58 -13.76 -13.49
C VAL A 397 -9.55 -12.74 -12.85
N SER A 398 -9.24 -12.08 -11.73
CA SER A 398 -10.10 -11.08 -11.08
C SER A 398 -10.02 -9.67 -11.68
N GLY A 399 -9.10 -9.45 -12.63
CA GLY A 399 -8.78 -8.12 -13.19
C GLY A 399 -8.23 -7.12 -12.17
N SER A 400 -7.94 -7.57 -10.94
CA SER A 400 -7.67 -6.72 -9.78
C SER A 400 -6.49 -7.26 -8.97
N GLY A 401 -5.42 -6.46 -8.89
CA GLY A 401 -4.23 -6.82 -8.13
C GLY A 401 -4.59 -7.17 -6.68
N THR A 402 -4.21 -8.38 -6.27
CA THR A 402 -4.62 -8.99 -5.00
C THR A 402 -3.40 -9.45 -4.22
N ILE A 403 -3.28 -8.98 -2.98
CA ILE A 403 -2.35 -9.52 -1.99
C ILE A 403 -3.14 -10.50 -1.12
N THR A 404 -2.58 -11.69 -0.85
CA THR A 404 -3.10 -12.58 0.19
C THR A 404 -1.98 -12.94 1.16
N PHE A 405 -2.31 -12.94 2.45
CA PHE A 405 -1.47 -13.41 3.54
C PHE A 405 -1.98 -14.79 4.01
N GLY A 406 -1.12 -15.57 4.65
CA GLY A 406 -1.46 -16.94 5.07
C GLY A 406 -0.54 -17.50 6.15
N ASP A 407 -1.02 -18.54 6.83
CA ASP A 407 -0.36 -19.19 7.97
C ASP A 407 0.50 -20.41 7.59
N GLY A 408 0.67 -20.67 6.28
CA GLY A 408 1.38 -21.83 5.73
C GLY A 408 0.46 -23.01 5.38
N ALA A 409 -0.75 -23.07 5.93
CA ALA A 409 -1.78 -24.07 5.63
C ALA A 409 -2.99 -23.45 4.91
N THR A 410 -3.31 -22.20 5.23
CA THR A 410 -4.47 -21.41 4.79
C THR A 410 -4.00 -20.06 4.22
N ALA A 411 -4.81 -19.44 3.37
CA ALA A 411 -4.64 -18.05 2.92
C ALA A 411 -6.00 -17.36 2.94
N ASP A 412 -6.34 -16.82 4.11
CA ASP A 412 -7.64 -16.27 4.50
C ASP A 412 -7.69 -14.73 4.42
N THR A 413 -6.57 -14.07 4.69
CA THR A 413 -6.47 -12.62 4.87
C THR A 413 -6.09 -11.96 3.54
N ASN A 414 -6.95 -11.09 3.00
CA ASN A 414 -6.77 -10.49 1.68
C ASN A 414 -6.76 -8.95 1.68
N LEU A 415 -6.15 -8.37 0.65
CA LEU A 415 -6.22 -6.94 0.32
C LEU A 415 -6.19 -6.78 -1.20
N PHE A 416 -7.29 -6.29 -1.79
CA PHE A 416 -7.49 -6.28 -3.24
C PHE A 416 -8.27 -5.05 -3.73
N ARG A 417 -8.11 -4.72 -5.01
CA ARG A 417 -8.87 -3.63 -5.67
C ARG A 417 -10.27 -4.12 -6.06
N SER A 418 -11.31 -3.71 -5.34
CA SER A 418 -12.69 -4.11 -5.67
C SER A 418 -13.32 -3.30 -6.81
N ALA A 419 -12.88 -2.06 -7.04
CA ALA A 419 -13.36 -1.18 -8.10
C ALA A 419 -12.34 -0.09 -8.48
N ALA A 420 -12.71 0.82 -9.38
CA ALA A 420 -11.90 2.02 -9.64
C ALA A 420 -11.80 2.86 -8.36
N ASN A 421 -10.56 3.13 -7.93
CA ASN A 421 -10.22 3.88 -6.71
C ASN A 421 -10.68 3.23 -5.37
N THR A 422 -11.09 1.95 -5.40
CA THR A 422 -11.57 1.23 -4.20
C THR A 422 -10.67 0.04 -3.87
N LEU A 423 -10.22 -0.02 -2.62
CA LEU A 423 -9.48 -1.13 -2.02
C LEU A 423 -10.38 -1.82 -0.97
N ARG A 424 -10.27 -3.14 -0.84
CA ARG A 424 -11.14 -3.97 0.00
C ARG A 424 -10.36 -5.10 0.67
N THR A 425 -10.80 -5.46 1.86
CA THR A 425 -10.67 -6.80 2.45
C THR A 425 -12.09 -7.36 2.66
N ASP A 426 -12.27 -8.67 2.70
CA ASP A 426 -13.62 -9.27 2.78
C ASP A 426 -14.23 -9.35 4.18
N ASP A 427 -13.43 -9.12 5.22
CA ASP A 427 -13.88 -9.01 6.62
C ASP A 427 -13.33 -7.73 7.27
N SER A 428 -12.41 -7.84 8.24
CA SER A 428 -12.00 -6.76 9.13
C SER A 428 -10.62 -6.18 8.80
N PHE A 429 -10.49 -4.86 8.96
CA PHE A 429 -9.21 -4.14 8.81
C PHE A 429 -8.85 -3.46 10.13
N VAL A 430 -7.94 -4.07 10.89
CA VAL A 430 -7.56 -3.60 12.23
C VAL A 430 -6.35 -2.68 12.14
N VAL A 431 -6.50 -1.43 12.57
CA VAL A 431 -5.42 -0.44 12.66
C VAL A 431 -4.99 -0.28 14.11
N GLY A 432 -3.73 -0.59 14.43
CA GLY A 432 -3.23 -0.65 15.81
C GLY A 432 -3.09 0.68 16.55
N THR A 433 -3.24 1.82 15.86
CA THR A 433 -3.27 3.17 16.47
C THR A 433 -4.31 4.06 15.77
N ASN A 434 -3.91 4.84 14.76
CA ASN A 434 -4.75 5.86 14.14
C ASN A 434 -4.96 5.59 12.64
N LEU A 435 -6.22 5.43 12.23
CA LEU A 435 -6.59 5.53 10.82
C LEU A 435 -6.79 7.01 10.47
N THR A 436 -5.86 7.58 9.69
CA THR A 436 -5.97 8.96 9.21
C THR A 436 -6.59 8.96 7.81
N VAL A 437 -7.71 9.68 7.63
CA VAL A 437 -8.32 9.91 6.31
C VAL A 437 -8.33 11.41 6.04
N SER A 438 -7.80 11.82 4.87
CA SER A 438 -7.75 13.21 4.45
C SER A 438 -8.92 13.54 3.53
N GLY A 439 -9.91 14.27 4.04
CA GLY A 439 -11.15 14.62 3.33
C GLY A 439 -12.38 13.96 3.94
N THR A 440 -13.52 14.07 3.24
CA THR A 440 -14.82 13.59 3.72
C THR A 440 -14.92 12.07 3.74
N THR A 441 -15.26 11.49 4.89
CA THR A 441 -15.54 10.05 5.07
C THR A 441 -17.04 9.78 5.09
N THR A 442 -17.50 8.88 4.21
CA THR A 442 -18.87 8.32 4.27
C THR A 442 -18.82 6.94 4.93
N ALA A 443 -19.36 6.82 6.14
CA ALA A 443 -19.49 5.53 6.83
C ALA A 443 -20.92 5.00 6.73
N THR A 444 -21.14 3.95 5.93
CA THR A 444 -22.46 3.30 5.76
C THR A 444 -22.75 2.29 6.88
N GLY A 445 -22.48 2.66 8.13
CA GLY A 445 -22.56 1.77 9.29
C GLY A 445 -22.17 2.43 10.61
N ARG A 446 -22.39 1.72 11.72
CA ARG A 446 -22.21 2.23 13.09
C ARG A 446 -20.72 2.40 13.44
N ILE A 447 -20.27 3.64 13.60
CA ILE A 447 -18.99 3.96 14.23
C ILE A 447 -19.11 3.75 15.75
N LEU A 448 -18.33 2.83 16.30
CA LEU A 448 -18.20 2.62 17.74
C LEU A 448 -17.03 3.43 18.29
N GLY A 449 -17.32 4.39 19.19
CA GLY A 449 -16.27 5.05 19.97
C GLY A 449 -15.66 4.11 21.01
N PRO A 450 -14.52 4.47 21.63
CA PRO A 450 -13.79 3.62 22.59
C PRO A 450 -14.56 3.31 23.88
N THR A 451 -15.74 3.88 24.08
CA THR A 451 -16.67 3.61 25.20
C THR A 451 -18.01 3.03 24.75
N GLY A 452 -18.16 2.62 23.48
CA GLY A 452 -19.40 2.08 22.91
C GLY A 452 -20.47 3.11 22.52
N TYR A 453 -20.33 4.35 22.99
CA TYR A 453 -21.11 5.51 22.57
C TYR A 453 -20.76 5.93 21.13
N ALA A 454 -21.75 6.48 20.41
CA ALA A 454 -21.54 7.04 19.09
C ALA A 454 -20.97 8.46 19.18
N TYR A 455 -19.93 8.77 18.40
CA TYR A 455 -19.52 10.16 18.20
C TYR A 455 -20.64 10.90 17.46
N GLY A 456 -21.26 11.89 18.12
CA GLY A 456 -22.34 12.69 17.54
C GLY A 456 -23.48 13.02 18.51
N THR A 457 -23.68 12.23 19.59
CA THR A 457 -24.60 12.55 20.67
C THR A 457 -24.00 13.64 21.56
N ILE A 458 -24.29 14.90 21.23
CA ILE A 458 -24.11 16.04 22.13
C ILE A 458 -25.12 15.83 23.27
N ALA A 459 -24.64 15.36 24.43
CA ALA A 459 -25.50 15.14 25.58
C ALA A 459 -26.06 16.50 26.06
N PRO A 460 -27.40 16.64 26.20
CA PRO A 460 -28.01 17.90 26.61
C PRO A 460 -27.62 18.27 28.05
N SER A 461 -27.54 19.56 28.35
CA SER A 461 -27.39 20.08 29.72
C SER A 461 -28.71 19.90 30.49
N ARG A 462 -28.97 18.67 30.93
CA ARG A 462 -30.29 18.21 31.36
C ARG A 462 -30.62 18.62 32.80
N THR A 463 -31.24 19.79 32.96
CA THR A 463 -31.95 20.20 34.18
C THR A 463 -33.40 19.69 34.15
N ASP A 464 -33.60 18.42 34.51
CA ASP A 464 -34.93 17.85 34.69
C ASP A 464 -35.63 18.45 35.92
N PRO A 465 -36.96 18.71 35.86
CA PRO A 465 -37.74 19.01 37.05
C PRO A 465 -37.72 17.82 38.04
N ALA A 466 -36.99 17.97 39.14
CA ALA A 466 -36.92 16.97 40.20
C ALA A 466 -38.30 16.66 40.80
N TRP A 467 -38.47 15.40 41.23
CA TRP A 467 -39.77 14.89 41.65
C TRP A 467 -40.21 15.43 43.01
N ARG A 468 -40.95 16.54 43.03
CA ARG A 468 -41.56 17.13 44.23
C ARG A 468 -42.34 16.08 45.03
N VAL A 469 -41.99 15.93 46.31
CA VAL A 469 -42.72 15.08 47.27
C VAL A 469 -44.08 15.70 47.55
N PRO A 470 -45.18 14.92 47.53
CA PRO A 470 -46.51 15.44 47.80
C PRO A 470 -46.80 15.56 49.31
N SER A 471 -47.47 16.63 49.72
CA SER A 471 -47.94 16.82 51.11
C SER A 471 -49.19 16.00 51.42
N VAL A 472 -49.99 15.68 50.39
CA VAL A 472 -51.12 14.74 50.43
C VAL A 472 -51.10 13.91 49.15
N SER A 473 -51.28 12.58 49.24
CA SER A 473 -51.19 11.69 48.07
C SER A 473 -52.23 10.56 48.15
N HIS A 474 -53.25 10.61 47.29
CA HIS A 474 -54.23 9.54 47.13
C HIS A 474 -53.77 8.61 46.01
N GLN A 475 -52.93 7.60 46.32
CA GLN A 475 -52.36 6.69 45.31
C GLN A 475 -53.27 5.52 44.89
N PHE A 476 -54.58 5.58 45.19
CA PHE A 476 -55.60 4.56 44.86
C PHE A 476 -55.24 3.11 45.25
N GLN A 477 -54.39 2.93 46.25
CA GLN A 477 -54.06 1.61 46.85
C GLN A 477 -55.22 1.08 47.70
N SER A 478 -55.17 -0.20 48.08
CA SER A 478 -56.26 -0.85 48.84
C SER A 478 -56.69 -0.01 50.06
N GLY A 479 -58.00 0.26 50.16
CA GLY A 479 -58.58 1.11 51.21
C GLY A 479 -58.70 2.61 50.89
N HIS A 480 -58.34 3.08 49.69
CA HIS A 480 -58.27 4.50 49.32
C HIS A 480 -59.54 5.35 49.49
N SER A 481 -60.74 4.75 49.69
CA SER A 481 -62.01 5.44 50.01
C SER A 481 -62.61 6.36 48.92
N TRP A 482 -62.07 6.36 47.70
CA TRP A 482 -62.71 7.05 46.56
C TRP A 482 -63.82 6.17 45.95
N THR A 483 -64.84 6.80 45.38
CA THR A 483 -66.02 6.15 44.77
C THR A 483 -66.14 6.50 43.29
N ALA A 484 -66.76 5.64 42.50
CA ALA A 484 -67.16 5.92 41.11
C ALA A 484 -68.59 6.47 41.04
N SER A 485 -68.90 7.31 40.04
CA SER A 485 -70.25 7.80 39.76
C SER A 485 -70.40 8.21 38.29
N GLY A 486 -71.55 7.91 37.67
CA GLY A 486 -71.82 8.22 36.25
C GLY A 486 -71.06 7.36 35.23
N ALA A 487 -70.12 6.52 35.69
CA ALA A 487 -69.40 5.57 34.84
C ALA A 487 -70.31 4.39 34.44
N ALA A 488 -70.15 3.87 33.22
CA ALA A 488 -70.84 2.65 32.78
C ALA A 488 -70.25 1.39 33.43
N SER A 489 -68.95 1.43 33.74
CA SER A 489 -68.27 0.44 34.57
C SER A 489 -67.10 1.10 35.31
N SER A 490 -66.64 0.47 36.40
CA SER A 490 -65.50 0.94 37.16
C SER A 490 -64.78 -0.22 37.84
N ASN A 491 -63.45 -0.13 37.95
CA ASN A 491 -62.65 -1.00 38.80
C ASN A 491 -61.77 -0.14 39.71
N LEU A 492 -62.19 0.02 40.96
CA LEU A 492 -61.49 0.82 41.97
C LEU A 492 -60.21 0.13 42.50
N ASN A 493 -60.03 -1.17 42.21
CA ASN A 493 -58.88 -1.96 42.64
C ASN A 493 -58.23 -2.65 41.42
N LYS A 494 -57.90 -1.87 40.39
CA LYS A 494 -57.35 -2.38 39.13
C LYS A 494 -55.87 -2.76 39.31
N THR A 495 -55.61 -4.05 39.49
CA THR A 495 -54.29 -4.67 39.69
C THR A 495 -53.51 -4.96 38.40
N LEU A 496 -54.02 -4.53 37.23
CA LEU A 496 -53.35 -4.60 35.94
C LEU A 496 -53.10 -3.19 35.41
N GLU A 497 -52.02 -3.01 34.63
CA GLU A 497 -51.70 -1.76 33.93
C GLU A 497 -51.46 -0.52 34.83
N PHE A 498 -51.22 -0.69 36.13
CA PHE A 498 -50.86 0.37 37.07
C PHE A 498 -49.36 0.74 36.98
N VAL A 499 -48.94 1.86 37.61
CA VAL A 499 -47.53 2.33 37.64
C VAL A 499 -46.97 2.63 39.04
N ARG A 500 -47.77 2.54 40.11
CA ARG A 500 -47.32 2.64 41.52
C ARG A 500 -48.06 1.67 42.44
N GLY A 501 -47.37 1.17 43.46
CA GLY A 501 -47.93 0.26 44.46
C GLY A 501 -48.31 -1.09 43.86
N THR A 502 -49.58 -1.49 44.02
CA THR A 502 -50.12 -2.77 43.51
C THR A 502 -51.41 -2.62 42.69
N GLN A 503 -51.97 -1.41 42.59
CA GLN A 503 -53.22 -1.14 41.87
C GLN A 503 -53.39 0.34 41.51
N CYS A 504 -54.39 0.63 40.67
CA CYS A 504 -54.92 1.96 40.39
C CYS A 504 -56.47 1.93 40.41
N ALA A 505 -57.14 3.09 40.31
CA ALA A 505 -58.60 3.15 40.15
C ALA A 505 -58.97 3.48 38.70
N SER A 506 -60.05 2.88 38.21
CA SER A 506 -60.43 2.91 36.80
C SER A 506 -61.93 3.18 36.63
N ILE A 507 -62.29 4.04 35.67
CA ILE A 507 -63.68 4.33 35.27
C ILE A 507 -63.81 4.33 33.74
N THR A 508 -64.89 3.75 33.24
CA THR A 508 -65.22 3.74 31.81
C THR A 508 -66.49 4.56 31.56
N THR A 509 -66.46 5.46 30.59
CA THR A 509 -67.63 6.27 30.19
C THR A 509 -68.67 5.41 29.48
N ASN A 510 -69.87 5.95 29.25
CA ASN A 510 -70.94 5.22 28.58
C ASN A 510 -70.96 5.35 27.05
N GLY A 511 -70.11 6.22 26.48
CA GLY A 511 -70.05 6.47 25.03
C GLY A 511 -71.15 7.40 24.51
N SER A 512 -71.93 8.05 25.39
CA SER A 512 -73.05 8.92 25.01
C SER A 512 -72.84 10.40 25.40
N GLY A 513 -71.59 10.83 25.58
CA GLY A 513 -71.26 12.21 25.94
C GLY A 513 -71.55 12.59 27.40
N THR A 514 -71.64 11.61 28.31
CA THR A 514 -71.94 11.86 29.74
C THR A 514 -70.72 11.64 30.64
N PRO A 515 -70.59 12.40 31.75
CA PRO A 515 -69.40 12.37 32.60
C PRO A 515 -69.34 11.15 33.52
N ALA A 516 -68.27 10.36 33.40
CA ALA A 516 -67.83 9.41 34.42
C ALA A 516 -66.92 10.11 35.44
N ASN A 517 -67.01 9.73 36.71
CA ASN A 517 -66.37 10.45 37.82
C ASN A 517 -65.73 9.48 38.83
N LEU A 518 -64.52 9.81 39.28
CA LEU A 518 -63.90 9.28 40.49
C LEU A 518 -63.91 10.40 41.54
N ARG A 519 -64.47 10.15 42.73
CA ARG A 519 -64.66 11.21 43.74
C ARG A 519 -64.46 10.74 45.18
N LEU A 520 -63.98 11.66 46.01
CA LEU A 520 -63.89 11.57 47.47
C LEU A 520 -64.61 12.80 48.03
N PHE A 521 -65.69 12.61 48.79
CA PHE A 521 -66.44 13.69 49.44
C PHE A 521 -66.35 13.54 50.96
N GLY A 522 -66.32 14.65 51.69
CA GLY A 522 -66.21 14.64 53.16
C GLY A 522 -64.86 14.12 53.69
N GLY A 523 -63.79 14.23 52.90
CA GLY A 523 -62.43 13.89 53.32
C GLY A 523 -61.83 14.93 54.28
N PRO A 524 -60.58 14.70 54.76
CA PRO A 524 -59.84 15.66 55.57
C PRO A 524 -59.72 17.02 54.86
N SER A 525 -59.81 18.11 55.63
CA SER A 525 -59.79 19.46 55.05
C SER A 525 -58.41 19.81 54.47
N LEU A 526 -58.38 20.25 53.22
CA LEU A 526 -57.18 20.55 52.45
C LEU A 526 -56.88 22.05 52.42
N ASN A 527 -55.60 22.37 52.56
CA ASN A 527 -55.04 23.69 52.28
C ASN A 527 -54.24 23.61 50.97
N LEU A 528 -54.63 24.42 49.98
CA LEU A 528 -54.01 24.49 48.65
C LEU A 528 -53.37 25.87 48.39
N THR A 529 -53.18 26.69 49.43
CA THR A 529 -52.43 27.96 49.35
C THR A 529 -50.96 27.66 49.05
N GLY A 530 -50.44 28.21 47.94
CA GLY A 530 -49.08 27.89 47.47
C GLY A 530 -48.90 26.42 47.07
N LYS A 531 -49.97 25.73 46.66
CA LYS A 531 -49.94 24.32 46.19
C LYS A 531 -50.48 24.20 44.77
N MET A 532 -50.07 23.12 44.11
CA MET A 532 -50.66 22.61 42.87
C MET A 532 -51.23 21.21 43.08
N ILE A 533 -52.16 20.83 42.23
CA ILE A 533 -52.61 19.44 42.11
C ILE A 533 -51.74 18.73 41.07
N ARG A 534 -51.27 17.53 41.39
CA ARG A 534 -50.63 16.59 40.44
C ARG A 534 -51.56 15.39 40.23
N LEU A 535 -51.98 15.19 38.98
CA LEU A 535 -52.77 14.04 38.53
C LEU A 535 -51.86 13.09 37.75
N ILE A 536 -51.87 11.81 38.10
CA ILE A 536 -51.17 10.75 37.34
C ILE A 536 -52.24 9.81 36.80
N ALA A 537 -52.38 9.75 35.47
CA ALA A 537 -53.51 9.15 34.78
C ALA A 537 -53.09 8.47 33.46
N ARG A 538 -53.96 7.61 32.94
CA ARG A 538 -53.88 7.00 31.61
C ARG A 538 -55.26 6.96 30.97
N ILE A 539 -55.34 7.26 29.67
CA ILE A 539 -56.58 7.22 28.90
C ILE A 539 -56.44 6.18 27.78
N SER A 540 -57.46 5.33 27.59
CA SER A 540 -57.41 4.21 26.65
C SER A 540 -57.42 4.65 25.17
N ASP A 541 -58.22 5.66 24.85
CA ASP A 541 -58.33 6.27 23.53
C ASP A 541 -58.55 7.79 23.71
N VAL A 542 -57.52 8.58 23.42
CA VAL A 542 -57.53 10.03 23.65
C VAL A 542 -58.37 10.75 22.60
N SER A 543 -58.59 10.14 21.43
CA SER A 543 -59.40 10.73 20.35
C SER A 543 -60.87 10.95 20.74
N ARG A 544 -61.32 10.29 21.82
CA ARG A 544 -62.69 10.35 22.34
C ARG A 544 -62.89 11.32 23.50
N VAL A 545 -61.88 12.09 23.91
CA VAL A 545 -61.95 12.92 25.14
C VAL A 545 -62.61 14.27 24.89
N SER A 546 -63.88 14.42 25.28
CA SER A 546 -64.61 15.69 25.23
C SER A 546 -64.25 16.62 26.39
N ASP A 547 -64.07 16.06 27.60
CA ASP A 547 -63.73 16.80 28.82
C ASP A 547 -62.96 15.90 29.79
N LEU A 548 -61.70 16.21 30.11
CA LEU A 548 -61.06 15.80 31.36
C LEU A 548 -61.06 17.00 32.30
N SER A 549 -61.51 16.80 33.53
CA SER A 549 -61.68 17.87 34.50
C SER A 549 -61.35 17.44 35.92
N PHE A 550 -60.91 18.41 36.72
CA PHE A 550 -60.63 18.25 38.14
C PHE A 550 -61.44 19.25 38.96
N PHE A 551 -61.90 18.84 40.13
CA PHE A 551 -62.67 19.67 41.05
C PHE A 551 -62.09 19.59 42.47
N VAL A 552 -62.07 20.72 43.16
CA VAL A 552 -61.96 20.80 44.62
C VAL A 552 -63.18 21.53 45.18
N GLY A 553 -63.67 21.14 46.35
CA GLY A 553 -64.86 21.77 46.90
C GLY A 553 -65.25 21.35 48.31
N THR A 554 -66.48 21.69 48.66
CA THR A 554 -67.14 21.38 49.93
C THR A 554 -68.62 21.05 49.71
N SER A 555 -69.22 20.37 50.69
CA SER A 555 -70.66 20.02 50.71
C SER A 555 -71.09 19.18 49.49
N SER A 556 -70.36 18.11 49.19
CA SER A 556 -70.54 17.26 47.99
C SER A 556 -70.37 18.04 46.68
N LEU A 557 -69.34 18.89 46.62
CA LEU A 557 -69.08 19.87 45.55
C LEU A 557 -70.20 20.91 45.30
N ALA A 558 -71.15 21.10 46.22
CA ALA A 558 -72.14 22.18 46.10
C ALA A 558 -71.48 23.56 46.07
N ASN A 559 -70.35 23.73 46.76
CA ASN A 559 -69.39 24.81 46.49
C ASN A 559 -68.13 24.19 45.91
N ASN A 560 -67.70 24.62 44.72
CA ASN A 560 -66.52 24.05 44.07
C ASN A 560 -65.77 25.02 43.18
N PHE A 561 -64.51 24.67 42.91
CA PHE A 561 -63.69 25.19 41.82
C PHE A 561 -63.44 24.07 40.81
N LYS A 562 -63.55 24.39 39.51
CA LYS A 562 -63.29 23.48 38.39
C LYS A 562 -62.04 23.90 37.61
N TRP A 563 -61.19 22.92 37.30
CA TRP A 563 -60.21 22.97 36.20
C TRP A 563 -60.66 22.06 35.08
N ARG A 564 -60.50 22.50 33.83
CA ARG A 564 -60.79 21.75 32.61
C ARG A 564 -59.49 21.24 32.01
N ALA A 565 -58.90 20.30 32.73
CA ALA A 565 -57.57 19.72 32.48
C ALA A 565 -57.28 19.38 31.01
N TRP A 566 -58.27 18.91 30.24
CA TRP A 566 -58.14 18.67 28.79
C TRP A 566 -59.50 18.78 28.10
N GLN A 567 -59.53 19.30 26.87
CA GLN A 567 -60.57 19.09 25.86
C GLN A 567 -59.87 18.74 24.56
N VAL A 568 -60.31 17.72 23.82
CA VAL A 568 -59.80 17.46 22.46
C VAL A 568 -60.61 18.24 21.44
N THR A 569 -59.94 19.20 20.80
CA THR A 569 -60.40 19.92 19.61
C THR A 569 -59.19 20.10 18.70
N GLY A 570 -59.12 19.34 17.60
CA GLY A 570 -57.94 19.31 16.71
C GLY A 570 -56.81 18.42 17.24
N SER A 571 -55.56 18.76 16.91
CA SER A 571 -54.35 17.98 17.21
C SER A 571 -53.91 17.99 18.68
N SER A 572 -54.56 18.80 19.54
CA SER A 572 -54.09 19.06 20.91
C SER A 572 -54.30 17.91 21.87
N GLN A 573 -53.20 17.28 22.26
CA GLN A 573 -53.15 16.13 23.16
C GLN A 573 -52.22 16.39 24.34
N LEU A 574 -52.50 15.75 25.48
CA LEU A 574 -51.63 15.72 26.67
C LEU A 574 -51.01 14.33 26.92
N SER A 575 -51.59 13.28 26.32
CA SER A 575 -51.04 11.93 26.27
C SER A 575 -51.35 11.24 24.94
N SER A 576 -50.65 10.15 24.67
CA SER A 576 -50.99 9.18 23.64
C SER A 576 -52.04 8.17 24.15
N ASN A 577 -52.59 7.34 23.24
CA ASN A 577 -53.44 6.21 23.61
C ASN A 577 -52.69 5.21 24.51
N ASN A 578 -53.32 4.80 25.62
CA ASN A 578 -52.79 3.87 26.62
C ASN A 578 -51.46 4.31 27.26
N GLU A 579 -51.15 5.60 27.25
CA GLU A 579 -49.97 6.17 27.89
C GLU A 579 -50.26 6.72 29.29
N TRP A 580 -49.42 6.37 30.26
CA TRP A 580 -49.41 7.02 31.57
C TRP A 580 -48.75 8.39 31.49
N PHE A 581 -49.52 9.43 31.81
CA PHE A 581 -49.07 10.82 31.83
C PHE A 581 -49.19 11.43 33.23
N THR A 582 -48.43 12.51 33.46
CA THR A 582 -48.56 13.36 34.64
C THR A 582 -49.01 14.74 34.19
N LEU A 583 -50.02 15.29 34.86
CA LEU A 583 -50.50 16.65 34.66
C LEU A 583 -50.41 17.42 35.99
N THR A 584 -50.04 18.70 35.92
CA THR A 584 -50.13 19.63 37.05
C THR A 584 -51.07 20.77 36.75
N LEU A 585 -51.81 21.19 37.78
CA LEU A 585 -52.83 22.22 37.75
C LEU A 585 -52.56 23.25 38.86
N ASP A 586 -52.48 24.53 38.46
CA ASP A 586 -52.30 25.69 39.33
C ASP A 586 -53.55 26.57 39.39
N TRP A 587 -53.53 27.57 40.27
CA TRP A 587 -54.62 28.54 40.37
C TRP A 587 -54.71 29.46 39.14
N GLY A 588 -53.63 29.68 38.39
CA GLY A 588 -53.64 30.40 37.11
C GLY A 588 -54.52 29.72 36.05
N SER A 589 -54.52 28.38 36.01
CA SER A 589 -55.31 27.56 35.08
C SER A 589 -56.81 27.45 35.43
N ILE A 590 -57.31 28.14 36.46
CA ILE A 590 -58.67 27.90 36.98
C ILE A 590 -59.78 28.26 35.97
N ASN A 591 -60.77 27.38 35.79
CA ASN A 591 -61.80 27.57 34.76
C ASN A 591 -63.04 28.31 35.26
N ALA A 592 -63.62 27.84 36.36
CA ALA A 592 -64.94 28.22 36.85
C ALA A 592 -65.08 27.92 38.36
N ALA A 593 -66.09 28.53 38.98
CA ALA A 593 -66.50 28.27 40.36
C ALA A 593 -68.02 28.14 40.45
N ALA A 594 -68.53 27.54 41.53
CA ALA A 594 -69.96 27.38 41.79
C ALA A 594 -70.29 27.40 43.29
N GLY A 595 -71.56 27.66 43.60
CA GLY A 595 -72.05 27.79 44.98
C GLY A 595 -71.62 29.10 45.62
N SER A 596 -71.16 29.04 46.86
CA SER A 596 -70.56 30.19 47.56
C SER A 596 -69.13 30.54 47.08
N PHE A 597 -68.52 29.68 46.25
CA PHE A 597 -67.19 29.94 45.70
C PHE A 597 -67.30 30.76 44.42
N SER A 598 -66.47 31.79 44.33
CA SER A 598 -66.36 32.71 43.19
C SER A 598 -64.91 32.91 42.73
N ILE A 599 -64.76 33.38 41.49
CA ILE A 599 -63.52 33.88 40.92
C ILE A 599 -63.72 35.37 40.67
N SER A 600 -62.76 36.19 41.11
CA SER A 600 -62.80 37.65 40.94
C SER A 600 -62.63 38.09 39.48
N SER A 601 -62.86 39.37 39.19
CA SER A 601 -62.61 39.98 37.88
C SER A 601 -61.14 39.94 37.45
N ALA A 602 -60.19 39.71 38.36
CA ALA A 602 -58.77 39.50 38.06
C ALA A 602 -58.41 38.00 37.93
N GLY A 603 -59.39 37.09 37.96
CA GLY A 603 -59.15 35.65 37.87
C GLY A 603 -58.69 34.97 39.17
N VAL A 604 -58.62 35.68 40.29
CA VAL A 604 -58.21 35.15 41.61
C VAL A 604 -59.37 34.45 42.32
N PRO A 605 -59.19 33.23 42.90
CA PRO A 605 -60.23 32.49 43.61
C PRO A 605 -60.56 33.11 44.99
N SER A 606 -61.81 33.01 45.41
CA SER A 606 -62.30 33.51 46.72
C SER A 606 -61.82 32.73 47.96
N THR A 607 -61.27 31.53 47.80
CA THR A 607 -60.55 30.79 48.85
C THR A 607 -59.57 29.79 48.22
N THR A 608 -58.48 29.50 48.92
CA THR A 608 -57.52 28.43 48.59
C THR A 608 -57.47 27.34 49.68
N THR A 609 -58.42 27.35 50.62
CA THR A 609 -58.43 26.46 51.80
C THR A 609 -59.83 25.94 52.12
N GLY A 610 -59.89 24.87 52.91
CA GLY A 610 -61.12 24.34 53.51
C GLY A 610 -61.74 23.18 52.75
N PHE A 611 -61.18 22.77 51.60
CA PHE A 611 -61.78 21.78 50.72
C PHE A 611 -61.82 20.38 51.35
N THR A 612 -62.98 19.74 51.36
CA THR A 612 -63.18 18.35 51.83
C THR A 612 -63.40 17.38 50.66
N ASP A 613 -63.69 17.92 49.48
CA ASP A 613 -64.20 17.16 48.35
C ASP A 613 -63.25 17.28 47.15
N LEU A 614 -62.93 16.14 46.55
CA LEU A 614 -62.12 16.02 45.33
C LEU A 614 -62.85 15.18 44.28
N GLN A 615 -62.75 15.55 43.01
CA GLN A 615 -63.27 14.74 41.91
C GLN A 615 -62.41 14.85 40.64
N VAL A 616 -62.09 13.69 40.05
CA VAL A 616 -61.63 13.57 38.65
C VAL A 616 -62.84 13.20 37.80
N GLN A 617 -63.07 13.93 36.71
CA GLN A 617 -64.20 13.76 35.80
C GLN A 617 -63.67 13.55 34.38
N ILE A 618 -64.24 12.59 33.65
CA ILE A 618 -63.94 12.33 32.25
C ILE A 618 -65.24 12.16 31.45
N THR A 619 -65.33 12.81 30.29
CA THR A 619 -66.50 12.81 29.40
C THR A 619 -66.06 12.45 27.99
N ASP A 620 -66.77 11.52 27.34
CA ASP A 620 -66.49 11.14 25.96
C ASP A 620 -67.15 12.07 24.92
N THR A 621 -66.77 11.91 23.65
CA THR A 621 -67.28 12.66 22.49
C THR A 621 -68.64 12.20 21.95
N SER A 622 -69.37 11.33 22.67
CA SER A 622 -70.58 10.63 22.19
C SER A 622 -70.40 9.72 20.96
N THR A 623 -69.15 9.47 20.57
CA THR A 623 -68.78 8.58 19.45
C THR A 623 -68.29 7.20 19.91
N GLY A 624 -68.26 6.95 21.22
CA GLY A 624 -67.85 5.66 21.80
C GLY A 624 -67.24 5.83 23.19
N ALA A 625 -67.34 4.77 24.00
CA ALA A 625 -66.79 4.77 25.35
C ALA A 625 -65.25 4.84 25.36
N LEU A 626 -64.70 5.34 26.47
CA LEU A 626 -63.27 5.34 26.80
C LEU A 626 -63.07 5.03 28.29
N THR A 627 -61.89 4.57 28.66
CA THR A 627 -61.49 4.32 30.05
C THR A 627 -60.43 5.33 30.50
N LEU A 628 -60.63 5.89 31.70
CA LEU A 628 -59.62 6.63 32.47
C LEU A 628 -59.16 5.75 33.64
N ASP A 629 -57.87 5.42 33.65
CA ASP A 629 -57.17 4.90 34.83
C ASP A 629 -56.50 6.08 35.56
N VAL A 630 -56.58 6.11 36.89
CA VAL A 630 -55.95 7.12 37.75
C VAL A 630 -55.08 6.41 38.79
N GLN A 631 -53.78 6.71 38.77
CA GLN A 631 -52.82 6.18 39.72
C GLN A 631 -52.70 7.04 40.97
N ALA A 632 -52.75 8.36 40.82
CA ALA A 632 -52.62 9.28 41.95
C ALA A 632 -53.32 10.61 41.71
N VAL A 633 -53.94 11.14 42.77
CA VAL A 633 -54.26 12.56 42.93
C VAL A 633 -53.46 13.07 44.12
N GLU A 634 -52.57 14.01 43.88
CA GLU A 634 -51.59 14.48 44.86
C GLU A 634 -51.59 16.00 44.99
N VAL A 635 -51.33 16.51 46.20
CA VAL A 635 -51.08 17.92 46.48
C VAL A 635 -49.57 18.10 46.59
N ILE A 636 -49.01 19.01 45.79
CA ILE A 636 -47.56 19.34 45.78
C ILE A 636 -47.35 20.82 45.98
N ASP A 637 -46.16 21.22 46.40
CA ASP A 637 -45.78 22.62 46.53
C ASP A 637 -45.72 23.31 45.15
N ALA A 638 -46.36 24.47 45.03
CA ALA A 638 -46.18 25.36 43.89
C ALA A 638 -44.86 26.12 44.04
N THR A 639 -44.14 26.37 42.95
CA THR A 639 -42.95 27.24 42.96
C THR A 639 -43.32 28.68 42.61
N SER A 640 -44.48 29.13 43.12
CA SER A 640 -44.94 30.52 43.04
C SER A 640 -44.05 31.49 43.81
N GLU A 641 -43.18 31.00 44.71
CA GLU A 641 -42.16 31.83 45.36
C GLU A 641 -41.08 32.29 44.37
N THR A 642 -40.81 31.52 43.32
CA THR A 642 -39.87 31.87 42.23
C THR A 642 -40.46 32.93 41.29
N PHE A 643 -41.75 32.78 40.95
CA PHE A 643 -42.48 33.68 40.05
C PHE A 643 -43.85 34.07 40.65
N PRO A 644 -43.89 34.98 41.63
CA PRO A 644 -45.12 35.32 42.36
C PRO A 644 -46.16 36.07 41.51
N GLY A 645 -45.71 36.85 40.52
CA GLY A 645 -46.56 37.43 39.46
C GLY A 645 -46.66 36.56 38.20
N GLY A 646 -46.31 35.28 38.29
CA GLY A 646 -46.19 34.38 37.15
C GLY A 646 -45.04 34.73 36.21
N VAL A 647 -44.95 34.00 35.10
CA VAL A 647 -43.93 34.20 34.07
C VAL A 647 -44.49 33.95 32.67
N VAL A 648 -44.05 34.75 31.70
CA VAL A 648 -44.38 34.65 30.28
C VAL A 648 -43.13 34.31 29.47
N SER A 649 -43.23 33.34 28.57
CA SER A 649 -42.29 33.16 27.47
C SER A 649 -42.97 33.53 26.17
N VAL A 650 -42.48 34.59 25.53
CA VAL A 650 -42.90 35.01 24.19
C VAL A 650 -42.07 34.21 23.18
N VAL A 651 -42.72 33.40 22.35
CA VAL A 651 -42.03 32.47 21.46
C VAL A 651 -42.51 32.58 20.02
N PHE A 652 -41.61 32.29 19.09
CA PHE A 652 -41.82 32.42 17.66
C PHE A 652 -41.47 31.10 16.96
N ASP A 653 -42.32 30.64 16.04
CA ASP A 653 -42.06 29.49 15.16
C ASP A 653 -41.68 29.96 13.73
N ASP A 654 -41.54 29.01 12.80
CA ASP A 654 -41.32 29.15 11.35
C ASP A 654 -40.08 29.92 10.84
N SER A 655 -39.50 30.83 11.63
CA SER A 655 -38.39 31.74 11.28
C SER A 655 -38.75 32.87 10.30
N ASP A 656 -39.99 33.37 10.33
CA ASP A 656 -40.45 34.49 9.50
C ASP A 656 -39.68 35.80 9.77
N GLU A 657 -39.33 36.55 8.72
CA GLU A 657 -38.52 37.78 8.81
C GLU A 657 -39.14 38.88 9.69
N SER A 658 -40.48 38.91 9.79
CA SER A 658 -41.21 39.89 10.62
C SER A 658 -40.91 39.79 12.12
N VAL A 659 -40.34 38.67 12.59
CA VAL A 659 -39.90 38.54 13.98
C VAL A 659 -38.75 39.51 14.29
N TYR A 660 -37.82 39.69 13.34
CA TYR A 660 -36.68 40.61 13.51
C TYR A 660 -37.07 42.07 13.22
N ASP A 661 -37.92 42.30 12.21
CA ASP A 661 -38.30 43.66 11.79
C ASP A 661 -39.43 44.29 12.61
N LEU A 662 -40.40 43.50 13.10
CA LEU A 662 -41.63 44.02 13.73
C LEU A 662 -41.80 43.61 15.20
N ALA A 663 -41.43 42.38 15.57
CA ALA A 663 -41.59 41.88 16.94
C ALA A 663 -40.44 42.33 17.86
N ARG A 664 -39.20 42.07 17.43
CA ARG A 664 -37.99 42.36 18.18
C ARG A 664 -37.87 43.83 18.60
N PRO A 665 -38.11 44.86 17.76
CA PRO A 665 -37.95 46.25 18.19
C PRO A 665 -38.93 46.67 19.30
N LYS A 666 -40.12 46.06 19.36
CA LYS A 666 -41.07 46.24 20.47
C LYS A 666 -40.58 45.58 21.75
N MET A 667 -40.01 44.38 21.65
CA MET A 667 -39.50 43.63 22.80
C MET A 667 -38.21 44.25 23.36
N ASP A 668 -37.26 44.63 22.51
CA ASP A 668 -36.04 45.36 22.89
C ASP A 668 -36.38 46.66 23.65
N ALA A 669 -37.39 47.41 23.20
CA ALA A 669 -37.87 48.63 23.85
C ALA A 669 -38.51 48.42 25.24
N LEU A 670 -38.85 47.18 25.61
CA LEU A 670 -39.37 46.78 26.92
C LEU A 670 -38.35 45.95 27.73
N GLY A 671 -37.16 45.67 27.19
CA GLY A 671 -36.16 44.78 27.81
C GLY A 671 -36.57 43.30 27.81
N PHE A 672 -37.45 42.87 26.89
CA PHE A 672 -37.95 41.50 26.82
C PHE A 672 -37.14 40.64 25.86
N ALA A 673 -36.73 39.45 26.31
CA ALA A 673 -36.13 38.41 25.47
C ALA A 673 -37.16 37.33 25.10
N GLY A 674 -37.09 36.81 23.87
CA GLY A 674 -37.96 35.75 23.36
C GLY A 674 -37.25 34.41 23.13
N THR A 675 -38.00 33.40 22.68
CA THR A 675 -37.43 32.17 22.10
C THR A 675 -37.88 32.03 20.65
N GLN A 676 -36.94 32.06 19.69
CA GLN A 676 -37.20 31.65 18.31
C GLN A 676 -36.92 30.15 18.17
N TYR A 677 -37.89 29.38 17.67
CA TYR A 677 -37.68 28.02 17.20
C TYR A 677 -37.52 28.07 15.68
N THR A 678 -36.43 27.51 15.14
CA THR A 678 -36.09 27.69 13.72
C THR A 678 -36.25 26.43 12.87
N ILE A 679 -36.77 26.62 11.66
CA ILE A 679 -36.73 25.64 10.56
C ILE A 679 -35.44 25.92 9.80
N VAL A 680 -34.38 25.13 10.05
CA VAL A 680 -33.04 25.42 9.49
C VAL A 680 -33.06 25.50 7.96
N GLY A 681 -33.83 24.62 7.31
CA GLY A 681 -34.02 24.59 5.86
C GLY A 681 -34.79 25.76 5.24
N ASN A 682 -35.32 26.71 6.02
CA ASN A 682 -35.93 27.95 5.51
C ASN A 682 -34.98 29.16 5.57
N LEU A 683 -33.91 29.10 6.37
CA LEU A 683 -33.12 30.29 6.72
C LEU A 683 -32.41 30.92 5.53
N GLY A 684 -32.51 32.25 5.43
CA GLY A 684 -31.95 33.04 4.32
C GLY A 684 -32.68 32.86 2.98
N THR A 685 -33.87 32.24 2.98
CA THR A 685 -34.80 32.32 1.84
C THR A 685 -35.73 33.54 2.01
N ALA A 686 -36.30 34.06 0.92
CA ALA A 686 -37.11 35.28 0.98
C ALA A 686 -38.36 35.08 1.85
N GLY A 687 -38.62 36.00 2.79
CA GLY A 687 -39.66 35.85 3.82
C GLY A 687 -39.15 35.31 5.16
N TYR A 688 -37.88 34.88 5.25
CA TYR A 688 -37.34 34.17 6.41
C TYR A 688 -35.99 34.73 6.89
N LEU A 689 -35.81 34.70 8.21
CA LEU A 689 -34.60 35.14 8.92
C LEU A 689 -33.33 34.49 8.35
N THR A 690 -32.24 35.24 8.34
CA THR A 690 -30.89 34.69 8.12
C THR A 690 -30.29 34.16 9.42
N THR A 691 -29.27 33.30 9.30
CA THR A 691 -28.47 32.88 10.46
C THR A 691 -27.76 34.05 11.16
N ALA A 692 -27.51 35.16 10.45
CA ALA A 692 -26.90 36.37 11.03
C ALA A 692 -27.89 37.14 11.93
N GLU A 693 -29.15 37.27 11.52
CA GLU A 693 -30.20 37.89 12.36
C GLU A 693 -30.52 37.03 13.59
N LEU A 694 -30.57 35.69 13.44
CA LEU A 694 -30.68 34.78 14.60
C LEU A 694 -29.52 34.98 15.60
N ARG A 695 -28.28 35.18 15.11
CA ARG A 695 -27.14 35.49 15.99
C ARG A 695 -27.29 36.84 16.66
N GLN A 696 -27.83 37.85 15.98
CA GLN A 696 -28.08 39.17 16.58
C GLN A 696 -29.18 39.12 17.65
N LEU A 697 -30.25 38.36 17.43
CA LEU A 697 -31.30 38.08 18.42
C LEU A 697 -30.70 37.46 19.70
N GLN A 698 -29.84 36.45 19.56
CA GLN A 698 -29.17 35.83 20.71
C GLN A 698 -28.16 36.77 21.38
N ASP A 699 -27.21 37.31 20.61
CA ASP A 699 -25.99 37.91 21.17
C ASP A 699 -26.19 39.36 21.63
N PHE A 700 -27.22 40.06 21.12
CA PHE A 700 -27.50 41.47 21.46
C PHE A 700 -28.88 41.71 22.07
N SER A 701 -29.90 40.90 21.75
CA SER A 701 -31.23 40.96 22.39
C SER A 701 -31.44 39.87 23.46
N GLY A 702 -30.51 38.93 23.64
CA GLY A 702 -30.57 37.89 24.67
C GLY A 702 -31.54 36.73 24.40
N TRP A 703 -32.06 36.59 23.18
CA TRP A 703 -33.07 35.58 22.85
C TRP A 703 -32.50 34.15 22.81
N GLU A 704 -33.34 33.17 23.12
CA GLU A 704 -33.03 31.76 22.87
C GLU A 704 -33.33 31.40 21.40
N ILE A 705 -32.41 30.66 20.78
CA ILE A 705 -32.60 30.09 19.44
C ILE A 705 -32.66 28.56 19.55
N GLY A 706 -33.87 28.00 19.55
CA GLY A 706 -34.17 26.56 19.58
C GLY A 706 -34.53 25.99 18.21
N LEU A 707 -34.86 24.70 18.15
CA LEU A 707 -35.19 24.00 16.89
C LEU A 707 -36.70 23.88 16.65
N HIS A 708 -37.18 24.11 15.43
CA HIS A 708 -38.50 23.66 14.97
C HIS A 708 -38.41 22.45 14.02
N SER A 709 -37.41 22.45 13.13
CA SER A 709 -36.86 21.25 12.47
C SER A 709 -35.50 21.56 11.85
N TYR A 710 -34.77 20.52 11.40
CA TYR A 710 -33.67 20.75 10.46
C TYR A 710 -34.19 20.91 9.03
N SER A 711 -34.95 19.94 8.52
CA SER A 711 -35.53 19.97 7.18
C SER A 711 -36.91 20.61 7.13
N SER A 712 -37.11 21.50 6.17
CA SER A 712 -38.41 22.11 5.86
C SER A 712 -39.42 21.10 5.29
N SER A 713 -38.97 20.03 4.63
CA SER A 713 -39.87 18.93 4.22
C SER A 713 -40.38 18.11 5.40
N VAL A 714 -39.52 17.87 6.40
CA VAL A 714 -39.87 17.14 7.63
C VAL A 714 -40.79 18.00 8.50
N HIS A 715 -40.54 19.31 8.60
CA HIS A 715 -41.47 20.24 9.23
C HIS A 715 -42.87 20.14 8.63
N ASN A 716 -42.98 20.30 7.31
CA ASN A 716 -44.28 20.41 6.63
C ASN A 716 -45.09 19.11 6.68
N SER A 717 -44.43 17.95 6.67
CA SER A 717 -45.08 16.63 6.79
C SER A 717 -45.31 16.17 8.24
N ARG A 718 -44.75 16.85 9.24
CA ARG A 718 -44.73 16.50 10.68
C ARG A 718 -43.93 15.23 11.01
N TYR A 719 -43.28 15.22 12.19
CA TYR A 719 -42.46 14.09 12.65
C TYR A 719 -43.25 12.76 12.78
N THR A 720 -44.56 12.84 13.00
CA THR A 720 -45.51 11.71 13.02
C THR A 720 -45.60 10.94 11.70
N SER A 721 -45.24 11.57 10.57
CA SER A 721 -45.25 10.95 9.23
C SER A 721 -43.98 10.16 8.89
N PHE A 722 -42.96 10.15 9.76
CA PHE A 722 -41.65 9.55 9.48
C PHE A 722 -41.29 8.41 10.45
N THR A 723 -40.18 7.71 10.22
CA THR A 723 -39.67 6.66 11.13
C THR A 723 -38.86 7.25 12.29
N ALA A 724 -38.59 6.46 13.32
CA ALA A 724 -37.73 6.86 14.43
C ALA A 724 -36.30 7.18 14.01
N ALA A 725 -35.82 6.62 12.88
CA ALA A 725 -34.51 6.92 12.33
C ALA A 725 -34.49 8.31 11.66
N ASP A 726 -35.48 8.61 10.80
CA ASP A 726 -35.59 9.90 10.12
C ASP A 726 -35.74 11.06 11.12
N VAL A 727 -36.55 10.86 12.17
CA VAL A 727 -36.80 11.86 13.21
C VAL A 727 -35.58 12.05 14.11
N ASP A 728 -34.83 10.98 14.43
CA ASP A 728 -33.56 11.11 15.14
C ASP A 728 -32.54 11.87 14.30
N ASP A 729 -32.41 11.57 13.00
CA ASP A 729 -31.48 12.23 12.10
C ASP A 729 -31.81 13.72 11.86
N ASP A 730 -33.09 14.12 11.76
CA ASP A 730 -33.49 15.53 11.66
C ASP A 730 -33.17 16.29 12.96
N LEU A 731 -33.58 15.76 14.11
CA LEU A 731 -33.35 16.39 15.43
C LEU A 731 -31.85 16.46 15.77
N ARG A 732 -31.09 15.40 15.47
CA ARG A 732 -29.63 15.34 15.60
C ARG A 732 -28.95 16.37 14.72
N SER A 733 -29.34 16.47 13.45
CA SER A 733 -28.76 17.43 12.51
C SER A 733 -29.10 18.87 12.89
N GLY A 734 -30.32 19.12 13.38
CA GLY A 734 -30.73 20.42 13.92
C GLY A 734 -29.95 20.81 15.17
N LYS A 735 -29.74 19.90 16.14
CA LYS A 735 -28.90 20.17 17.31
C LYS A 735 -27.44 20.40 16.95
N GLN A 736 -26.91 19.62 16.00
CA GLN A 736 -25.55 19.81 15.46
C GLN A 736 -25.41 21.15 14.74
N TRP A 737 -26.42 21.59 13.98
CA TRP A 737 -26.44 22.92 13.35
C TRP A 737 -26.47 24.04 14.39
N LEU A 738 -27.33 23.94 15.42
CA LEU A 738 -27.40 24.93 16.50
C LEU A 738 -26.02 25.14 17.16
N VAL A 739 -25.40 24.05 17.60
CA VAL A 739 -24.08 24.11 18.28
C VAL A 739 -22.98 24.57 17.32
N SER A 740 -22.97 24.13 16.06
CA SER A 740 -21.96 24.53 15.07
C SER A 740 -22.02 26.02 14.71
N ASN A 741 -23.20 26.63 14.78
CA ASN A 741 -23.40 28.08 14.59
C ASN A 741 -23.31 28.87 15.92
N GLY A 742 -23.00 28.22 17.04
CA GLY A 742 -22.84 28.86 18.35
C GLY A 742 -24.14 29.32 19.00
N PHE A 743 -25.26 28.70 18.66
CA PHE A 743 -26.54 28.89 19.34
C PHE A 743 -26.60 28.08 20.63
N ARG A 744 -27.20 28.67 21.67
CA ARG A 744 -27.25 28.14 23.05
C ARG A 744 -28.61 27.54 23.44
N GLY A 745 -29.51 27.36 22.47
CA GLY A 745 -30.84 26.81 22.71
C GLY A 745 -30.81 25.33 23.06
N GLU A 746 -31.62 24.99 24.07
CA GLU A 746 -31.79 23.61 24.55
C GLU A 746 -33.24 23.12 24.39
N GLY A 747 -34.08 23.89 23.68
CA GLY A 747 -35.46 23.56 23.37
C GLY A 747 -35.72 23.13 21.93
N VAL A 748 -36.72 22.24 21.78
CA VAL A 748 -37.40 21.98 20.50
C VAL A 748 -38.89 22.38 20.57
N ALA A 749 -39.44 22.88 19.47
CA ALA A 749 -40.88 22.95 19.25
C ALA A 749 -41.25 21.89 18.21
N TYR A 750 -42.19 20.99 18.51
CA TYR A 750 -42.56 19.97 17.54
C TYR A 750 -43.41 20.58 16.41
N PRO A 751 -43.18 20.26 15.12
CA PRO A 751 -44.03 20.69 14.02
C PRO A 751 -45.50 20.33 14.28
N GLY A 752 -46.41 21.29 14.15
CA GLY A 752 -47.84 21.09 14.50
C GLY A 752 -48.13 20.83 15.99
N GLY A 753 -47.11 20.90 16.85
CA GLY A 753 -47.14 20.49 18.25
C GLY A 753 -47.08 18.97 18.47
N GLU A 754 -46.84 18.18 17.43
CA GLU A 754 -47.01 16.72 17.46
C GLU A 754 -45.79 15.99 18.04
N TYR A 755 -45.91 15.57 19.30
CA TYR A 755 -44.89 14.82 20.07
C TYR A 755 -45.15 13.30 20.15
N GLN A 756 -46.20 12.81 19.46
CA GLN A 756 -46.73 11.44 19.55
C GLN A 756 -45.76 10.40 18.96
N ARG A 757 -46.26 9.33 18.35
CA ARG A 757 -45.43 8.25 17.82
C ARG A 757 -45.06 8.48 16.36
N THR A 758 -43.83 8.12 16.01
CA THR A 758 -43.37 7.88 14.64
C THR A 758 -44.12 6.69 14.01
N THR A 759 -43.99 6.51 12.70
CA THR A 759 -44.68 5.46 11.94
C THR A 759 -44.30 4.03 12.37
N ASP A 760 -43.11 3.84 12.94
CA ASP A 760 -42.59 2.62 13.58
C ASP A 760 -42.84 2.55 15.10
N GLY A 761 -43.56 3.54 15.67
CA GLY A 761 -44.16 3.45 17.00
C GLY A 761 -43.35 4.04 18.16
N VAL A 762 -42.27 4.79 17.91
CA VAL A 762 -41.42 5.41 18.95
C VAL A 762 -41.91 6.82 19.28
N GLY A 763 -41.90 7.22 20.56
CA GLY A 763 -42.28 8.59 20.97
C GLY A 763 -41.28 9.64 20.47
N ILE A 764 -41.77 10.69 19.79
CA ILE A 764 -40.96 11.78 19.23
C ILE A 764 -40.29 12.58 20.35
N ASP A 765 -40.97 12.75 21.49
CA ASP A 765 -40.39 13.34 22.70
C ASP A 765 -39.23 12.51 23.29
N ALA A 766 -39.36 11.18 23.30
CA ALA A 766 -38.29 10.27 23.71
C ALA A 766 -37.07 10.32 22.77
N ILE A 767 -37.26 10.62 21.48
CA ILE A 767 -36.16 10.89 20.54
C ILE A 767 -35.54 12.26 20.83
N ALA A 768 -36.35 13.32 20.95
CA ALA A 768 -35.87 14.68 21.25
C ALA A 768 -35.06 14.76 22.55
N SER A 769 -35.43 13.98 23.58
CA SER A 769 -34.73 13.93 24.87
C SER A 769 -33.29 13.40 24.82
N ARG A 770 -32.82 12.94 23.65
CA ARG A 770 -31.42 12.57 23.37
C ARG A 770 -30.52 13.78 23.06
N TYR A 771 -31.12 14.90 22.63
CA TYR A 771 -30.42 16.03 22.02
C TYR A 771 -30.77 17.40 22.63
N PHE A 772 -31.95 17.51 23.25
CA PHE A 772 -32.49 18.72 23.87
C PHE A 772 -32.74 18.50 25.37
N SER A 773 -33.02 19.56 26.13
CA SER A 773 -33.42 19.47 27.55
C SER A 773 -34.92 19.75 27.77
N HIS A 774 -35.59 20.39 26.80
CA HIS A 774 -37.03 20.58 26.80
C HIS A 774 -37.63 20.53 25.38
N GLY A 775 -38.95 20.33 25.34
CA GLY A 775 -39.77 20.20 24.15
C GLY A 775 -41.16 20.77 24.39
N ARG A 776 -41.73 21.49 23.42
CA ARG A 776 -43.08 22.09 23.55
C ARG A 776 -44.08 21.59 22.52
N THR A 777 -45.29 21.34 23.00
CA THR A 777 -46.49 21.05 22.19
C THR A 777 -47.37 22.30 22.08
N ILE A 778 -48.51 22.21 21.39
CA ILE A 778 -49.48 23.29 21.26
C ILE A 778 -50.86 22.87 21.77
N LEU A 779 -51.52 23.77 22.50
CA LEU A 779 -52.91 23.64 22.88
C LEU A 779 -53.77 24.63 22.08
N TRP A 780 -54.68 24.08 21.29
CA TRP A 780 -55.75 24.78 20.58
C TRP A 780 -56.88 25.06 21.57
N GLN A 781 -56.93 26.28 22.12
CA GLN A 781 -57.69 26.53 23.34
C GLN A 781 -59.01 27.27 23.13
N SER A 782 -60.10 26.54 23.38
CA SER A 782 -61.35 27.11 23.94
C SER A 782 -61.19 27.57 25.42
N GLY A 783 -59.95 27.93 25.80
CA GLY A 783 -59.48 28.40 27.10
C GLY A 783 -59.39 27.35 28.22
N ARG A 784 -58.21 27.23 28.84
CA ARG A 784 -57.88 27.90 30.14
C ARG A 784 -56.69 27.28 30.88
N VAL A 785 -56.22 26.09 30.49
CA VAL A 785 -55.07 25.44 31.17
C VAL A 785 -53.77 25.97 30.58
N THR A 786 -52.96 26.61 31.42
CA THR A 786 -51.64 27.14 31.05
C THR A 786 -50.56 26.07 31.27
N GLU A 787 -49.29 26.37 30.98
CA GLU A 787 -48.22 25.59 31.59
C GLU A 787 -48.11 26.00 33.08
N THR A 788 -47.57 25.09 33.88
CA THR A 788 -47.33 25.33 35.31
C THR A 788 -45.84 25.52 35.52
N PHE A 789 -45.45 26.43 36.42
CA PHE A 789 -44.10 26.40 36.96
C PHE A 789 -44.07 25.61 38.30
N THR A 790 -43.21 24.62 38.48
CA THR A 790 -42.39 23.91 37.46
C THR A 790 -43.27 22.93 36.66
N PRO A 791 -42.93 22.61 35.40
CA PRO A 791 -43.79 21.79 34.53
C PRO A 791 -43.86 20.32 34.97
N ALA A 792 -44.92 19.63 34.54
CA ALA A 792 -45.09 18.18 34.78
C ALA A 792 -44.19 17.29 33.90
N ASN A 793 -43.85 17.77 32.70
CA ASN A 793 -42.94 17.12 31.76
C ASN A 793 -42.26 18.21 30.91
N SER A 794 -40.93 18.33 30.97
CA SER A 794 -40.16 19.32 30.21
C SER A 794 -40.22 19.11 28.70
N PHE A 795 -40.60 17.92 28.22
CA PHE A 795 -40.76 17.61 26.79
C PHE A 795 -42.19 17.73 26.26
N ARG A 796 -43.14 18.21 27.08
CA ARG A 796 -44.53 18.44 26.66
C ARG A 796 -45.07 19.77 27.19
N LEU A 797 -44.24 20.82 27.14
CA LEU A 797 -44.63 22.16 27.60
C LEU A 797 -45.84 22.67 26.82
N ARG A 798 -46.86 23.14 27.54
CA ARG A 798 -48.19 23.52 27.02
C ARG A 798 -48.19 24.96 26.49
N ALA A 799 -47.91 25.16 25.21
CA ALA A 799 -47.95 26.48 24.58
C ALA A 799 -49.34 26.86 24.03
N ILE A 800 -49.69 28.14 24.17
CA ILE A 800 -50.90 28.75 23.60
C ILE A 800 -50.52 29.27 22.21
N SER A 801 -50.86 28.51 21.17
CA SER A 801 -50.32 28.74 19.83
C SER A 801 -51.23 29.51 18.88
N SER A 802 -50.66 30.05 17.80
CA SER A 802 -51.39 30.77 16.75
C SER A 802 -52.14 31.98 17.31
N VAL A 803 -51.44 32.83 18.09
CA VAL A 803 -52.01 34.03 18.72
C VAL A 803 -52.32 35.07 17.65
N SER A 804 -53.61 35.33 17.41
CA SER A 804 -54.09 36.11 16.26
C SER A 804 -55.48 36.71 16.53
N ASP A 805 -55.78 37.89 16.00
CA ASP A 805 -57.11 38.49 16.09
C ASP A 805 -58.16 37.77 15.24
N THR A 806 -57.74 36.93 14.27
CA THR A 806 -58.65 36.01 13.56
C THR A 806 -59.21 34.89 14.46
N GLN A 807 -58.61 34.67 15.64
CA GLN A 807 -58.99 33.61 16.57
C GLN A 807 -60.19 33.96 17.46
N SER A 808 -60.63 32.93 18.19
CA SER A 808 -61.57 33.03 19.32
C SER A 808 -60.94 32.48 20.60
N GLY A 809 -61.67 32.58 21.72
CA GLY A 809 -61.22 31.99 22.99
C GLY A 809 -59.94 32.64 23.53
N ALA A 810 -59.02 31.81 24.03
CA ALA A 810 -57.80 32.23 24.73
C ALA A 810 -56.72 32.81 23.81
N ASN A 811 -56.71 32.39 22.54
CA ASN A 811 -55.63 32.68 21.58
C ASN A 811 -55.86 34.03 20.88
N LYS A 812 -57.00 34.69 21.14
CA LYS A 812 -57.31 36.02 20.62
C LYS A 812 -56.70 37.12 21.51
N PRO A 813 -55.89 38.05 20.99
CA PRO A 813 -55.25 39.12 21.75
C PRO A 813 -56.18 39.90 22.69
N SER A 814 -57.33 40.36 22.18
CA SER A 814 -58.33 41.09 22.98
C SER A 814 -58.90 40.27 24.15
N SER A 815 -59.05 38.95 24.01
CA SER A 815 -59.45 38.07 25.13
C SER A 815 -58.31 37.83 26.13
N MET A 816 -57.07 37.87 25.67
CA MET A 816 -55.87 37.58 26.46
C MET A 816 -55.53 38.74 27.42
N VAL A 817 -55.70 39.99 26.95
CA VAL A 817 -55.40 41.22 27.70
C VAL A 817 -56.57 41.77 28.51
N ALA A 818 -57.81 41.33 28.23
CA ALA A 818 -59.01 41.77 28.95
C ALA A 818 -59.01 41.36 30.42
N ALA A 819 -59.86 42.04 31.22
CA ALA A 819 -60.02 41.77 32.66
C ALA A 819 -60.40 40.29 32.91
N GLY A 820 -59.61 39.60 33.72
CA GLY A 820 -59.77 38.18 34.03
C GLY A 820 -59.34 37.23 32.90
N GLY A 821 -58.71 37.78 31.86
CA GLY A 821 -58.00 37.07 30.81
C GLY A 821 -56.74 36.38 31.32
N LEU A 822 -55.94 35.83 30.41
CA LEU A 822 -54.79 35.01 30.76
C LEU A 822 -53.68 35.79 31.48
N LEU A 823 -53.42 37.04 31.06
CA LEU A 823 -52.39 37.86 31.69
C LEU A 823 -52.75 38.23 33.13
N ASP A 824 -54.01 38.58 33.40
CA ASP A 824 -54.51 38.82 34.76
C ASP A 824 -54.39 37.56 35.64
N LYS A 825 -54.73 36.39 35.09
CA LYS A 825 -54.62 35.12 35.82
C LYS A 825 -53.19 34.75 36.16
N CYS A 826 -52.25 34.99 35.25
CA CYS A 826 -50.82 34.77 35.45
C CYS A 826 -50.27 35.72 36.53
N ALA A 827 -50.59 37.02 36.41
CA ALA A 827 -50.21 38.04 37.38
C ALA A 827 -50.81 37.81 38.78
N GLY A 828 -52.06 37.36 38.86
CA GLY A 828 -52.81 37.23 40.11
C GLY A 828 -52.72 35.86 40.82
N ASN A 829 -52.29 34.81 40.13
CA ASN A 829 -52.24 33.44 40.67
C ASN A 829 -50.92 32.69 40.42
N GLY A 830 -49.97 33.29 39.69
CA GLY A 830 -48.78 32.61 39.19
C GLY A 830 -49.07 31.70 37.99
N GLY A 831 -48.13 30.79 37.71
CA GLY A 831 -48.16 29.90 36.55
C GLY A 831 -47.26 30.35 35.40
N TRP A 832 -47.24 29.61 34.30
CA TRP A 832 -46.38 29.87 33.14
C TRP A 832 -47.20 29.97 31.84
N LEU A 833 -47.18 31.15 31.23
CA LEU A 833 -47.72 31.36 29.89
C LEU A 833 -46.62 31.21 28.84
N ILE A 834 -46.82 30.32 27.87
CA ILE A 834 -45.97 30.24 26.67
C ILE A 834 -46.85 30.67 25.49
N LEU A 835 -46.54 31.79 24.85
CA LEU A 835 -47.37 32.44 23.83
C LEU A 835 -46.69 32.34 22.46
N VAL A 836 -47.27 31.61 21.51
CA VAL A 836 -46.67 31.38 20.19
C VAL A 836 -47.23 32.32 19.13
N PHE A 837 -46.32 33.06 18.51
CA PHE A 837 -46.52 33.81 17.27
C PHE A 837 -45.78 33.08 16.13
N HIS A 838 -46.19 33.28 14.88
CA HIS A 838 -45.47 32.71 13.73
C HIS A 838 -45.00 33.87 12.84
N LYS A 839 -45.96 34.70 12.39
CA LYS A 839 -45.70 35.91 11.62
C LYS A 839 -46.39 37.13 12.26
N ILE A 840 -45.68 38.27 12.29
CA ILE A 840 -46.27 39.57 12.60
C ILE A 840 -46.56 40.31 11.29
N THR A 841 -47.69 40.97 11.19
CA THR A 841 -48.07 41.78 10.02
C THR A 841 -48.31 43.24 10.41
N SER A 842 -47.87 44.17 9.58
CA SER A 842 -48.14 45.61 9.74
C SER A 842 -49.59 45.98 9.36
N GLY A 843 -50.35 45.06 8.77
CA GLY A 843 -51.79 45.17 8.54
C GLY A 843 -52.61 44.39 9.57
N ALA A 844 -53.90 44.17 9.27
CA ALA A 844 -54.70 43.16 9.96
C ALA A 844 -54.21 41.75 9.58
N ALA A 845 -54.37 40.78 10.47
CA ALA A 845 -54.09 39.38 10.15
C ALA A 845 -55.15 38.80 9.19
N THR A 846 -54.71 37.96 8.27
CA THR A 846 -55.59 37.30 7.29
C THR A 846 -55.80 35.81 7.59
N VAL A 847 -54.89 35.21 8.36
CA VAL A 847 -54.88 33.79 8.74
C VAL A 847 -54.50 33.61 10.22
N SER A 848 -54.78 32.43 10.77
CA SER A 848 -54.57 32.10 12.19
C SER A 848 -53.12 32.16 12.67
N THR A 849 -52.14 32.10 11.77
CA THR A 849 -50.71 32.20 12.08
C THR A 849 -50.15 33.64 12.02
N GLU A 850 -50.93 34.60 11.51
CA GLU A 850 -50.58 36.02 11.49
C GLU A 850 -51.12 36.74 12.73
N CYS A 851 -50.32 37.63 13.33
CA CYS A 851 -50.74 38.56 14.37
C CYS A 851 -50.55 40.00 13.90
N SER A 852 -51.54 40.88 14.09
CA SER A 852 -51.36 42.30 13.78
C SER A 852 -50.28 42.91 14.70
N GLN A 853 -49.43 43.80 14.18
CA GLN A 853 -48.42 44.47 15.01
C GLN A 853 -49.07 45.31 16.12
N SER A 854 -50.27 45.84 15.88
CA SER A 854 -51.11 46.50 16.90
C SER A 854 -51.50 45.57 18.05
N ASP A 855 -51.92 44.33 17.76
CA ASP A 855 -52.28 43.34 18.78
C ASP A 855 -51.04 42.82 19.51
N PHE A 856 -49.95 42.52 18.78
CA PHE A 856 -48.67 42.13 19.37
C PHE A 856 -48.16 43.18 20.35
N ASN A 857 -48.12 44.45 19.92
CA ASN A 857 -47.75 45.57 20.78
C ASN A 857 -48.65 45.66 22.02
N SER A 858 -49.97 45.52 21.84
CA SER A 858 -50.95 45.55 22.94
C SER A 858 -50.78 44.42 23.95
N ILE A 859 -50.38 43.21 23.51
CA ILE A 859 -50.03 42.10 24.41
C ILE A 859 -48.75 42.44 25.18
N MET A 860 -47.70 42.92 24.50
CA MET A 860 -46.42 43.27 25.15
C MET A 860 -46.59 44.40 26.21
N ASP A 861 -47.38 45.43 25.90
CA ASP A 861 -47.71 46.51 26.84
C ASP A 861 -48.61 46.03 28.00
N ALA A 862 -49.52 45.08 27.75
CA ALA A 862 -50.33 44.45 28.79
C ALA A 862 -49.52 43.53 29.71
N ILE A 863 -48.47 42.87 29.21
CA ILE A 863 -47.49 42.12 30.02
C ILE A 863 -46.70 43.09 30.90
N SER A 864 -46.11 44.13 30.29
CA SER A 864 -45.26 45.11 30.99
C SER A 864 -46.03 45.87 32.08
N SER A 865 -47.22 46.38 31.78
CA SER A 865 -48.03 47.15 32.75
C SER A 865 -48.63 46.30 33.90
N LYS A 866 -48.64 44.96 33.77
CA LYS A 866 -48.99 44.03 34.85
C LYS A 866 -47.78 43.55 35.66
N GLY A 867 -46.57 43.92 35.26
CA GLY A 867 -45.32 43.54 35.93
C GLY A 867 -44.99 42.05 35.84
N ILE A 868 -45.50 41.35 34.83
CA ILE A 868 -45.26 39.91 34.65
C ILE A 868 -43.84 39.72 34.10
N THR A 869 -43.07 38.83 34.73
CA THR A 869 -41.71 38.47 34.29
C THR A 869 -41.74 37.86 32.90
N VAL A 870 -40.85 38.32 32.00
CA VAL A 870 -40.66 37.76 30.66
C VAL A 870 -39.29 37.09 30.55
N LEU A 871 -39.27 35.80 30.20
CA LEU A 871 -38.03 35.01 30.07
C LEU A 871 -38.13 34.01 28.90
N PRO A 872 -37.02 33.74 28.18
CA PRO A 872 -36.92 32.62 27.24
C PRO A 872 -37.21 31.28 27.92
N VAL A 873 -37.71 30.30 27.16
CA VAL A 873 -38.22 29.01 27.69
C VAL A 873 -37.15 28.25 28.47
N SER A 874 -35.91 28.20 27.94
CA SER A 874 -34.76 27.59 28.60
C SER A 874 -34.34 28.31 29.89
N GLU A 875 -34.60 29.61 30.03
CA GLU A 875 -34.22 30.38 31.21
C GLU A 875 -35.22 30.20 32.36
N VAL A 876 -36.52 30.16 32.06
CA VAL A 876 -37.55 29.73 33.04
C VAL A 876 -37.19 28.38 33.66
N LEU A 877 -36.67 27.45 32.86
CA LEU A 877 -36.24 26.12 33.32
C LEU A 877 -34.92 26.12 34.10
N ARG A 878 -34.05 27.13 33.95
CA ARG A 878 -32.84 27.29 34.79
C ARG A 878 -33.18 27.71 36.21
N HIS A 879 -34.27 28.47 36.41
CA HIS A 879 -34.81 28.79 37.74
C HIS A 879 -35.40 27.58 38.49
N TYR A 880 -35.23 26.35 37.96
CA TYR A 880 -35.51 25.11 38.67
C TYR A 880 -34.45 24.75 39.73
N SER A 881 -33.19 25.22 39.57
CA SER A 881 -31.99 24.73 40.28
C SER A 881 -31.96 24.98 41.79
#